data_AF-G1V1Y2-F1
#
_entry.id   AF-G1V1Y2-F1
#
_cell.length_a   1.000
_cell.length_b   1.000
_cell.length_c   1.000
_cell.angle_alpha   90.00
_cell.angle_beta   90.00
_cell.angle_gamma   90.00
#
_symmetry.space_group_name_H-M   'P 1'
#
loop_
_entity.id
_entity.type
_entity.pdbx_description
1 polymer ?
#
loop_
_entity_poly.entity_id
_entity_poly.type
_entity_poly.pdbx_seq_one_letter_code
_entity_poly.pdbx_strand_id
1 'polypeptide(L)'
;MFKFKASDLPEILTRWSARYSVFVPSGSPDNAQMRIWSRRTRKEVRFMEPDEYTNLIVAPKGFVFGEREELFRWEGNEKTCTAISAPSSSSLQEEDKILFGLRPCDTYGLAYMDRFFLGEHHDINYHLRRQHVFIVAVNCLEAGPECYCASMGTGPFAEITAHTEYGMQAGKGYDLLLTPDYGPDHKKGEKGENDWYWVEAGSDRGKALLSHVAPLLYRDLEFTGRRRKKALQEDALKTFRRTLDTSTVRQVLAAHFKDEEWDAIASSCIACTGCTRVCPTCTCFTTEEEQDTPHSGTRVRVWDSCQSVSFTRNAEFHNPRSKTSAVRYRIYDKLQYIEERFGMKGCTGCGRCAAVCPASIDMVDIMARMKERTPHQVLEAPAPAVNVHYEREERLFDPQPYTPLVAEIIDIFEEAKGIKRFTVRYRDRPNQGRPALRGQFFMLTVFGAGEIAISVPFSDRVKDAFTFYVKKVGKVTTAMHNLKVGDMMGLRGPFGVPLPYETLKGRDLLVVGSGVGHAPVRATLVRAIENKPDFGRIAIMASASTYDGLLLKDDLREWAKVPGVEVHYSLSKPTDQVDAHIGYINDLLPGLGLDWKNTSAIICASARRIKAVARDLMQLGMKPSDIYTALETNMHCGIGKCGHCKVGSHYMCVDGPVFTYEEMLQLPPEF
;
A
#
# COMPACT_ATOMS: atom_id res chain seq x y z
N MET A 1 36.01 -6.03 13.94
CA MET A 1 35.63 -4.61 13.82
C MET A 1 36.86 -3.87 13.30
N PHE A 2 36.68 -2.84 12.48
CA PHE A 2 37.76 -1.95 12.08
C PHE A 2 37.59 -0.60 12.78
N LYS A 3 38.61 0.26 12.73
CA LYS A 3 38.49 1.67 13.08
C LYS A 3 39.35 2.52 12.15
N PHE A 4 39.01 3.80 11.99
CA PHE A 4 39.85 4.79 11.31
C PHE A 4 39.77 6.13 12.05
N LYS A 5 40.78 6.99 11.89
CA LYS A 5 40.82 8.30 12.54
C LYS A 5 39.79 9.22 11.91
N ALA A 6 39.08 10.02 12.69
CA ALA A 6 38.08 10.95 12.16
C ALA A 6 38.66 11.90 11.08
N SER A 7 39.94 12.28 11.21
CA SER A 7 40.67 13.08 10.22
C SER A 7 40.86 12.42 8.86
N ASP A 8 40.77 11.09 8.76
CA ASP A 8 40.89 10.34 7.50
C ASP A 8 39.57 10.27 6.72
N LEU A 9 38.44 10.68 7.31
CA LEU A 9 37.12 10.58 6.68
C LEU A 9 37.02 11.29 5.32
N PRO A 10 37.52 12.54 5.14
CA PRO A 10 37.48 13.20 3.83
C PRO A 10 38.26 12.45 2.74
N GLU A 11 39.36 11.78 3.11
CA GLU A 11 40.16 10.96 2.18
C GLU A 11 39.40 9.67 1.82
N ILE A 12 38.78 9.00 2.81
CA ILE A 12 37.91 7.83 2.59
C ILE A 12 36.78 8.16 1.59
N LEU A 13 36.06 9.25 1.81
CA LEU A 13 34.98 9.69 0.93
C LEU A 13 35.49 10.00 -0.48
N THR A 14 36.67 10.62 -0.59
CA THR A 14 37.32 10.92 -1.87
C THR A 14 37.71 9.64 -2.62
N ARG A 15 38.25 8.63 -1.94
CA ARG A 15 38.57 7.33 -2.53
C ARG A 15 37.33 6.59 -3.01
N TRP A 16 36.25 6.61 -2.24
CA TRP A 16 34.98 6.04 -2.68
C TRP A 16 34.39 6.80 -3.88
N SER A 17 34.52 8.14 -3.91
CA SER A 17 34.02 8.94 -5.05
C SER A 17 34.74 8.69 -6.38
N ALA A 18 35.88 7.99 -6.37
CA ALA A 18 36.55 7.57 -7.60
C ALA A 18 35.81 6.45 -8.34
N ARG A 19 34.85 5.78 -7.68
CA ARG A 19 34.10 4.63 -8.24
C ARG A 19 32.58 4.76 -8.09
N TYR A 20 32.13 5.53 -7.11
CA TYR A 20 30.74 5.63 -6.74
C TYR A 20 30.29 7.09 -6.68
N SER A 21 29.03 7.34 -6.96
CA SER A 21 28.40 8.61 -6.64
C SER A 21 28.14 8.67 -5.13
N VAL A 22 29.06 9.28 -4.37
CA VAL A 22 28.99 9.39 -2.91
C VAL A 22 28.11 10.59 -2.53
N PHE A 23 27.07 10.36 -1.74
CA PHE A 23 26.23 11.40 -1.15
C PHE A 23 26.47 11.47 0.36
N VAL A 24 26.54 12.70 0.87
CA VAL A 24 26.82 13.01 2.28
C VAL A 24 25.80 14.02 2.83
N PRO A 25 25.53 14.03 4.14
CA PRO A 25 24.72 15.08 4.78
C PRO A 25 25.47 16.40 4.76
N SER A 26 24.87 17.43 4.20
CA SER A 26 25.47 18.75 4.00
C SER A 26 24.43 19.84 4.22
N GLY A 27 24.80 20.92 4.90
CA GLY A 27 23.90 22.01 5.30
C GLY A 27 24.11 22.40 6.76
N SER A 28 23.28 23.32 7.26
CA SER A 28 23.24 23.64 8.69
C SER A 28 22.67 22.47 9.50
N PRO A 29 22.91 22.40 10.83
CA PRO A 29 22.36 21.35 11.69
C PRO A 29 20.86 21.07 11.48
N ASP A 30 20.07 22.14 11.28
CA ASP A 30 18.61 22.09 11.14
C ASP A 30 18.11 21.93 9.70
N ASN A 31 19.01 21.94 8.71
CA ASN A 31 18.64 21.86 7.28
C ASN A 31 19.59 20.96 6.48
N ALA A 32 20.13 19.93 7.13
CA ALA A 32 21.00 18.98 6.47
C ALA A 32 20.23 18.15 5.43
N GLN A 33 20.82 18.03 4.23
CA GLN A 33 20.29 17.26 3.12
C GLN A 33 21.40 16.41 2.50
N MET A 34 21.03 15.32 1.84
CA MET A 34 21.99 14.52 1.08
C MET A 34 22.44 15.30 -0.15
N ARG A 35 23.75 15.53 -0.26
CA ARG A 35 24.38 16.19 -1.41
C ARG A 35 25.57 15.37 -1.89
N ILE A 36 25.84 15.42 -3.19
CA ILE A 36 26.99 14.73 -3.77
C ILE A 36 28.31 15.24 -3.18
N TRP A 37 29.22 14.33 -2.86
CA TRP A 37 30.56 14.63 -2.36
C TRP A 37 31.38 15.34 -3.45
N SER A 38 31.89 16.52 -3.12
CA SER A 38 32.61 17.39 -4.04
C SER A 38 33.52 18.33 -3.24
N ARG A 39 34.39 19.09 -3.93
CA ARG A 39 35.22 20.11 -3.28
C ARG A 39 34.40 21.16 -2.52
N ARG A 40 33.17 21.45 -2.98
CA ARG A 40 32.25 22.40 -2.33
C ARG A 40 31.65 21.79 -1.06
N THR A 41 31.01 20.63 -1.19
CA THR A 41 30.34 19.96 -0.06
C THR A 41 31.35 19.58 1.02
N ARG A 42 32.59 19.22 0.66
CA ARG A 42 33.69 19.02 1.64
C ARG A 42 33.86 20.18 2.64
N LYS A 43 33.54 21.43 2.27
CA LYS A 43 33.61 22.60 3.17
C LYS A 43 32.33 22.83 3.99
N GLU A 44 31.21 22.21 3.60
CA GLU A 44 29.90 22.35 4.22
C GLU A 44 29.62 21.24 5.24
N VAL A 45 30.28 20.09 5.11
CA VAL A 45 30.07 18.96 6.02
C VAL A 45 30.81 19.16 7.36
N ARG A 46 30.16 18.74 8.46
CA ARG A 46 30.57 18.98 9.86
C ARG A 46 30.53 17.67 10.67
N PHE A 47 31.28 16.67 10.22
CA PHE A 47 31.27 15.35 10.90
C PHE A 47 32.06 15.40 12.20
N MET A 48 31.50 14.89 13.30
CA MET A 48 32.13 14.94 14.63
C MET A 48 32.45 16.38 15.08
N GLU A 49 31.67 17.36 14.64
CA GLU A 49 31.77 18.76 15.05
C GLU A 49 30.59 19.13 15.96
N PRO A 50 30.67 20.21 16.78
CA PRO A 50 29.58 20.61 17.66
C PRO A 50 28.25 20.85 16.92
N ASP A 51 28.34 21.37 15.69
CA ASP A 51 27.24 21.67 14.78
C ASP A 51 26.97 20.53 13.76
N GLU A 52 27.30 19.29 14.11
CA GLU A 52 26.89 18.12 13.31
C GLU A 52 25.35 18.02 13.25
N TYR A 53 24.82 17.75 12.06
CA TYR A 53 23.40 17.50 11.85
C TYR A 53 22.88 16.34 12.71
N THR A 54 21.71 16.51 13.29
CA THR A 54 21.06 15.41 14.02
C THR A 54 20.39 14.44 13.06
N ASN A 55 19.53 14.96 12.20
CA ASN A 55 18.78 14.20 11.19
C ASN A 55 18.73 15.01 9.89
N LEU A 56 18.67 14.31 8.76
CA LEU A 56 18.31 14.93 7.48
C LEU A 56 16.90 15.53 7.55
N ILE A 57 16.66 16.68 6.90
CA ILE A 57 15.32 17.30 6.88
C ILE A 57 14.29 16.44 6.13
N VAL A 58 14.72 15.75 5.07
CA VAL A 58 13.93 14.77 4.32
C VAL A 58 14.65 13.42 4.40
N ALA A 59 13.90 12.37 4.72
CA ALA A 59 14.42 11.01 4.71
C ALA A 59 14.97 10.63 3.31
N PRO A 60 16.05 9.85 3.22
CA PRO A 60 16.72 9.51 1.95
C PRO A 60 15.95 8.50 1.09
N LYS A 61 14.65 8.28 1.34
CA LYS A 61 13.83 7.33 0.60
C LYS A 61 13.77 7.62 -0.91
N GLY A 62 13.92 8.90 -1.30
CA GLY A 62 13.94 9.34 -2.71
C GLY A 62 15.04 8.71 -3.56
N PHE A 63 16.10 8.18 -2.94
CA PHE A 63 17.18 7.48 -3.65
C PHE A 63 16.82 6.07 -4.09
N VAL A 64 15.79 5.44 -3.48
CA VAL A 64 15.36 4.07 -3.78
C VAL A 64 13.91 3.98 -4.26
N PHE A 65 13.13 5.02 -4.00
CA PHE A 65 11.75 5.18 -4.43
C PHE A 65 11.60 6.62 -4.90
N GLY A 66 11.74 6.84 -6.20
CA GLY A 66 11.70 8.19 -6.76
C GLY A 66 10.38 8.89 -6.49
N GLU A 67 10.41 10.22 -6.36
CA GLU A 67 9.20 11.02 -6.19
C GLU A 67 8.26 10.93 -7.38
N ARG A 68 8.86 10.70 -8.56
CA ARG A 68 8.21 10.44 -9.82
C ARG A 68 9.00 9.36 -10.56
N GLU A 69 8.33 8.32 -11.04
CA GLU A 69 8.97 7.19 -11.74
C GLU A 69 8.10 6.71 -12.90
N GLU A 70 8.73 6.39 -14.04
CA GLU A 70 8.03 5.81 -15.19
C GLU A 70 7.63 4.35 -14.88
N LEU A 71 6.41 3.96 -15.29
CA LEU A 71 5.87 2.61 -15.14
C LEU A 71 5.71 1.87 -16.47
N PHE A 72 5.37 2.60 -17.53
CA PHE A 72 5.42 2.14 -18.91
C PHE A 72 5.18 3.32 -19.85
N ARG A 73 5.58 3.16 -21.10
CA ARG A 73 5.26 4.07 -22.20
C ARG A 73 4.24 3.41 -23.13
N TRP A 74 3.45 4.20 -23.81
CA TRP A 74 2.54 3.71 -24.83
C TRP A 74 2.70 4.51 -26.11
N GLU A 75 2.52 3.83 -27.24
CA GLU A 75 2.68 4.38 -28.59
C GLU A 75 1.59 3.85 -29.51
N GLY A 76 1.12 4.71 -30.41
CA GLY A 76 0.06 4.43 -31.38
C GLY A 76 -1.22 5.22 -31.14
N ASN A 77 -2.25 4.91 -31.92
CA ASN A 77 -3.59 5.45 -31.79
C ASN A 77 -4.57 4.40 -31.25
N GLU A 78 -5.86 4.73 -31.18
CA GLU A 78 -6.89 3.83 -30.66
C GLU A 78 -6.91 2.48 -31.36
N LYS A 79 -6.46 2.36 -32.62
CA LYS A 79 -6.43 1.10 -33.37
C LYS A 79 -5.14 0.31 -33.25
N THR A 80 -4.04 0.96 -32.90
CA THR A 80 -2.68 0.40 -33.03
C THR A 80 -1.88 0.44 -31.74
N CYS A 81 -2.47 0.93 -30.64
CA CYS A 81 -1.76 1.19 -29.40
C CYS A 81 -1.00 -0.03 -28.88
N THR A 82 0.20 0.22 -28.37
CA THR A 82 1.08 -0.75 -27.71
C THR A 82 1.57 -0.21 -26.37
N ALA A 83 1.92 -1.10 -25.45
CA ALA A 83 2.52 -0.75 -24.17
C ALA A 83 3.95 -1.29 -24.10
N ILE A 84 4.89 -0.44 -23.74
CA ILE A 84 6.32 -0.70 -23.65
C ILE A 84 6.72 -0.54 -22.19
N SER A 85 7.15 -1.62 -21.55
CA SER A 85 7.47 -1.60 -20.12
C SER A 85 8.60 -0.62 -19.80
N ALA A 86 8.43 0.13 -18.71
CA ALA A 86 9.43 1.03 -18.17
C ALA A 86 9.49 0.87 -16.65
N PRO A 87 10.67 0.83 -16.05
CA PRO A 87 11.99 0.94 -16.65
C PRO A 87 12.37 -0.37 -17.36
N SER A 88 12.99 -0.24 -18.53
CA SER A 88 13.84 -1.31 -19.05
C SER A 88 15.20 -1.22 -18.35
N SER A 89 15.92 -2.35 -18.24
CA SER A 89 17.31 -2.33 -17.76
C SER A 89 18.19 -1.35 -18.56
N SER A 90 17.83 -1.08 -19.82
CA SER A 90 18.45 -0.07 -20.67
C SER A 90 18.05 1.38 -20.37
N SER A 91 16.90 1.65 -19.75
CA SER A 91 16.41 3.01 -19.48
C SER A 91 16.83 3.55 -18.10
N LEU A 92 17.14 2.66 -17.15
CA LEU A 92 17.76 3.04 -15.87
C LEU A 92 19.28 3.00 -16.01
N GLN A 93 19.87 4.09 -16.48
CA GLN A 93 21.31 4.33 -16.32
C GLN A 93 21.59 4.73 -14.87
N GLU A 94 21.41 3.80 -13.93
CA GLU A 94 21.66 4.04 -12.51
C GLU A 94 23.12 3.74 -12.20
N GLU A 95 23.88 4.79 -11.89
CA GLU A 95 25.22 4.63 -11.30
C GLU A 95 25.10 4.14 -9.85
N ASP A 96 26.09 3.36 -9.42
CA ASP A 96 26.20 2.94 -8.02
C ASP A 96 26.44 4.15 -7.10
N LYS A 97 25.63 4.26 -6.04
CA LYS A 97 25.62 5.37 -5.09
C LYS A 97 25.98 4.88 -3.69
N ILE A 98 26.75 5.69 -2.96
CA ILE A 98 26.96 5.50 -1.53
C ILE A 98 26.19 6.59 -0.79
N LEU A 99 25.23 6.20 0.05
CA LEU A 99 24.55 7.09 0.98
C LEU A 99 25.29 7.05 2.31
N PHE A 100 26.17 8.01 2.54
CA PHE A 100 26.92 8.14 3.77
C PHE A 100 26.13 8.94 4.81
N GLY A 101 26.33 8.64 6.10
CA GLY A 101 25.78 9.45 7.19
C GLY A 101 24.30 9.19 7.47
N LEU A 102 23.76 8.04 7.07
CA LEU A 102 22.37 7.74 7.41
C LEU A 102 22.24 7.40 8.89
N ARG A 103 21.27 7.99 9.58
CA ARG A 103 20.98 7.64 10.98
C ARG A 103 20.26 6.29 11.06
N PRO A 104 20.33 5.57 12.19
CA PRO A 104 19.69 4.26 12.31
C PRO A 104 18.19 4.25 12.01
N CYS A 105 17.47 5.31 12.38
CA CYS A 105 16.05 5.46 12.06
C CYS A 105 15.78 5.60 10.54
N ASP A 106 16.73 6.12 9.75
CA ASP A 106 16.64 6.13 8.28
C ASP A 106 16.95 4.76 7.69
N THR A 107 17.96 4.06 8.23
CA THR A 107 18.27 2.69 7.80
C THR A 107 17.11 1.72 8.10
N TYR A 108 16.39 1.92 9.20
CA TYR A 108 15.14 1.21 9.48
C TYR A 108 14.07 1.49 8.45
N GLY A 109 13.91 2.76 8.08
CA GLY A 109 13.00 3.15 7.01
C GLY A 109 13.30 2.42 5.71
N LEU A 110 14.58 2.38 5.30
CA LEU A 110 15.01 1.68 4.10
C LEU A 110 14.78 0.16 4.21
N ALA A 111 15.08 -0.45 5.36
CA ALA A 111 14.79 -1.87 5.59
C ALA A 111 13.28 -2.18 5.55
N TYR A 112 12.44 -1.28 6.07
CA TYR A 112 10.99 -1.38 5.93
C TYR A 112 10.57 -1.27 4.46
N MET A 113 11.17 -0.36 3.69
CA MET A 113 10.89 -0.25 2.26
C MET A 113 11.31 -1.50 1.49
N ASP A 114 12.44 -2.11 1.83
CA ASP A 114 12.85 -3.41 1.28
C ASP A 114 11.75 -4.46 1.56
N ARG A 115 11.29 -4.58 2.82
CA ARG A 115 10.20 -5.48 3.21
C ARG A 115 8.89 -5.17 2.46
N PHE A 116 8.57 -3.90 2.27
CA PHE A 116 7.34 -3.45 1.62
C PHE A 116 7.36 -3.70 0.11
N PHE A 117 8.41 -3.27 -0.60
CA PHE A 117 8.49 -3.29 -2.07
C PHE A 117 8.97 -4.63 -2.63
N LEU A 118 9.66 -5.46 -1.85
CA LEU A 118 10.22 -6.74 -2.29
C LEU A 118 9.60 -7.94 -1.59
N GLY A 119 8.61 -7.73 -0.71
CA GLY A 119 7.90 -8.80 -0.03
C GLY A 119 6.82 -9.45 -0.90
N GLU A 120 5.55 -9.23 -0.56
CA GLU A 120 4.39 -9.94 -1.16
C GLU A 120 4.27 -9.82 -2.69
N HIS A 121 4.70 -8.68 -3.24
CA HIS A 121 4.79 -8.42 -4.67
C HIS A 121 6.10 -7.67 -4.90
N HIS A 122 6.90 -8.09 -5.89
CA HIS A 122 8.16 -7.39 -6.15
C HIS A 122 7.91 -6.19 -7.06
N ASP A 123 8.38 -5.04 -6.62
CA ASP A 123 8.35 -3.80 -7.38
C ASP A 123 9.64 -3.65 -8.18
N ILE A 124 9.55 -3.81 -9.51
CA ILE A 124 10.72 -3.80 -10.38
C ILE A 124 11.47 -2.46 -10.36
N ASN A 125 10.74 -1.34 -10.28
CA ASN A 125 11.33 0.00 -10.19
C ASN A 125 12.20 0.15 -8.93
N TYR A 126 11.62 -0.22 -7.78
CA TYR A 126 12.34 -0.22 -6.52
C TYR A 126 13.53 -1.18 -6.55
N HIS A 127 13.33 -2.41 -7.05
CA HIS A 127 14.35 -3.44 -7.12
C HIS A 127 15.60 -2.95 -7.85
N LEU A 128 15.43 -2.44 -9.07
CA LEU A 128 16.53 -1.98 -9.92
C LEU A 128 17.28 -0.81 -9.27
N ARG A 129 16.59 0.18 -8.70
CA ARG A 129 17.26 1.29 -8.00
C ARG A 129 18.00 0.83 -6.75
N ARG A 130 17.35 -0.02 -5.95
CA ARG A 130 17.83 -0.44 -4.65
C ARG A 130 19.15 -1.21 -4.76
N GLN A 131 19.35 -1.97 -5.84
CA GLN A 131 20.60 -2.67 -6.13
C GLN A 131 21.78 -1.72 -6.27
N HIS A 132 21.59 -0.52 -6.82
CA HIS A 132 22.63 0.48 -7.02
C HIS A 132 22.87 1.39 -5.80
N VAL A 133 22.27 1.10 -4.63
CA VAL A 133 22.42 1.94 -3.43
C VAL A 133 23.13 1.17 -2.32
N PHE A 134 24.28 1.71 -1.90
CA PHE A 134 25.02 1.29 -0.73
C PHE A 134 24.71 2.21 0.46
N ILE A 135 24.54 1.65 1.64
CA ILE A 135 24.17 2.35 2.87
C ILE A 135 25.34 2.35 3.84
N VAL A 136 25.90 3.53 4.13
CA VAL A 136 26.89 3.74 5.19
C VAL A 136 26.23 4.53 6.32
N ALA A 137 25.81 3.80 7.34
CA ALA A 137 25.09 4.31 8.50
C ALA A 137 26.04 4.85 9.56
N VAL A 138 25.57 5.81 10.36
CA VAL A 138 26.31 6.38 11.49
C VAL A 138 25.41 6.37 12.72
N ASN A 139 25.81 5.62 13.76
CA ASN A 139 25.10 5.60 15.04
C ASN A 139 24.97 7.01 15.61
N CYS A 140 23.81 7.30 16.19
CA CYS A 140 23.51 8.59 16.76
C CYS A 140 23.97 8.64 18.21
N LEU A 141 24.80 9.62 18.57
CA LEU A 141 25.24 9.81 19.96
C LEU A 141 24.35 10.75 20.76
N GLU A 142 23.51 11.54 20.08
CA GLU A 142 22.64 12.55 20.71
C GLU A 142 21.31 12.63 19.97
N ALA A 143 20.20 12.49 20.69
CA ALA A 143 18.86 12.58 20.15
C ALA A 143 18.47 14.04 19.85
N GLY A 144 17.75 14.25 18.75
CA GLY A 144 17.13 15.55 18.46
C GLY A 144 15.96 15.85 19.39
N PRO A 145 15.50 17.11 19.46
CA PRO A 145 14.40 17.52 20.33
C PRO A 145 13.13 16.68 20.15
N GLU A 146 12.79 16.35 18.90
CA GLU A 146 11.59 15.59 18.54
C GLU A 146 11.80 14.07 18.43
N CYS A 147 13.01 13.58 18.69
CA CYS A 147 13.33 12.17 18.51
C CYS A 147 12.81 11.32 19.67
N TYR A 148 12.25 10.16 19.33
CA TYR A 148 11.84 9.09 20.25
C TYR A 148 12.10 7.69 19.62
N CYS A 149 13.06 7.59 18.70
CA CYS A 149 13.39 6.34 18.01
C CYS A 149 13.82 5.19 18.94
N ALA A 150 14.33 5.52 20.13
CA ALA A 150 14.59 4.58 21.22
C ALA A 150 13.32 3.85 21.67
N SER A 151 12.22 4.59 21.90
CA SER A 151 10.91 4.00 22.23
C SER A 151 10.39 3.06 21.15
N MET A 152 10.72 3.34 19.89
CA MET A 152 10.32 2.51 18.76
C MET A 152 11.25 1.31 18.50
N GLY A 153 12.40 1.22 19.19
CA GLY A 153 13.42 0.20 18.95
C GLY A 153 14.10 0.31 17.57
N THR A 154 14.22 1.53 17.03
CA THR A 154 14.76 1.77 15.67
C THR A 154 16.02 2.64 15.65
N GLY A 155 16.52 2.99 16.83
CA GLY A 155 17.70 3.81 17.10
C GLY A 155 17.87 3.95 18.61
N PRO A 156 18.85 4.73 19.11
CA PRO A 156 19.78 5.59 18.38
C PRO A 156 20.93 4.84 17.70
N PHE A 157 21.10 3.55 18.00
CA PHE A 157 22.09 2.66 17.39
C PHE A 157 21.39 1.62 16.50
N ALA A 158 22.01 1.23 15.39
CA ALA A 158 21.41 0.29 14.45
C ALA A 158 21.53 -1.17 14.93
N GLU A 159 20.38 -1.77 15.25
CA GLU A 159 20.26 -3.16 15.74
C GLU A 159 19.30 -4.01 14.88
N ILE A 160 19.01 -3.55 13.65
CA ILE A 160 17.81 -3.93 12.90
C ILE A 160 17.90 -5.34 12.31
N THR A 161 17.22 -6.30 12.93
CA THR A 161 17.02 -7.65 12.38
C THR A 161 15.83 -7.72 11.42
N ALA A 162 16.01 -7.26 10.17
CA ALA A 162 15.05 -7.50 9.08
C ALA A 162 15.66 -8.41 8.01
N HIS A 163 14.83 -9.31 7.44
CA HIS A 163 15.19 -10.12 6.26
C HIS A 163 15.17 -9.22 5.01
N THR A 164 16.27 -9.15 4.25
CA THR A 164 16.32 -8.45 2.96
C THR A 164 17.03 -9.32 1.92
N GLU A 165 16.65 -9.21 0.64
CA GLU A 165 17.09 -10.12 -0.44
C GLU A 165 18.49 -9.81 -1.01
N TYR A 166 19.08 -8.64 -0.75
CA TYR A 166 20.33 -8.20 -1.43
C TYR A 166 21.62 -8.54 -0.70
N GLY A 167 21.74 -9.75 -0.14
CA GLY A 167 22.98 -10.20 0.48
C GLY A 167 23.38 -9.41 1.74
N MET A 168 22.43 -8.69 2.36
CA MET A 168 22.55 -8.38 3.78
C MET A 168 22.23 -9.66 4.52
N GLN A 169 23.14 -10.14 5.36
CA GLN A 169 22.78 -11.17 6.33
C GLN A 169 21.53 -10.71 7.06
N ALA A 170 20.51 -11.56 7.19
CA ALA A 170 19.32 -11.28 7.98
C ALA A 170 19.76 -10.65 9.31
N GLY A 171 19.56 -9.34 9.52
CA GLY A 171 20.15 -8.76 10.73
C GLY A 171 20.54 -7.29 10.81
N LYS A 172 20.74 -6.51 9.71
CA LYS A 172 21.44 -5.21 9.87
C LYS A 172 20.86 -3.97 9.17
N GLY A 173 20.34 -4.05 7.94
CA GLY A 173 19.75 -2.88 7.25
C GLY A 173 20.76 -1.80 6.77
N TYR A 174 22.05 -2.10 6.78
CA TYR A 174 23.14 -1.24 6.29
C TYR A 174 24.28 -2.07 5.70
N ASP A 175 25.10 -1.47 4.83
CA ASP A 175 26.32 -2.10 4.32
C ASP A 175 27.51 -1.87 5.25
N LEU A 176 27.65 -0.64 5.76
CA LEU A 176 28.61 -0.28 6.80
C LEU A 176 27.90 0.47 7.92
N LEU A 177 28.31 0.23 9.16
CA LEU A 177 27.92 1.01 10.32
C LEU A 177 29.15 1.63 10.97
N LEU A 178 29.09 2.94 11.16
CA LEU A 178 30.08 3.74 11.83
C LEU A 178 29.57 4.16 13.21
N THR A 179 30.41 4.06 14.23
CA THR A 179 30.16 4.62 15.56
C THR A 179 31.23 5.67 15.86
N PRO A 180 30.88 6.96 15.90
CA PRO A 180 31.81 8.01 16.32
C PRO A 180 32.22 7.79 17.78
N ASP A 181 33.47 8.06 18.12
CA ASP A 181 34.03 7.99 19.47
C ASP A 181 35.05 9.12 19.65
N TYR A 182 34.73 10.09 20.52
CA TYR A 182 35.59 11.24 20.84
C TYR A 182 36.70 10.91 21.85
N GLY A 183 36.83 9.63 22.23
CA GLY A 183 37.71 9.19 23.31
C GLY A 183 37.10 9.39 24.71
N PRO A 184 37.80 8.98 25.78
CA PRO A 184 37.31 9.10 27.15
C PRO A 184 37.50 10.50 27.75
N ASP A 185 38.42 11.30 27.20
CA ASP A 185 38.91 12.55 27.82
C ASP A 185 38.30 13.83 27.24
N HIS A 186 37.45 13.75 26.21
CA HIS A 186 36.93 14.90 25.47
C HIS A 186 35.42 14.83 25.21
N LYS A 187 34.78 16.00 25.16
CA LYS A 187 33.34 16.12 24.81
C LYS A 187 33.14 16.34 23.31
N LYS A 188 31.91 16.11 22.83
CA LYS A 188 31.49 16.36 21.44
C LYS A 188 31.99 17.72 20.94
N GLY A 189 32.83 17.71 19.91
CA GLY A 189 33.31 18.91 19.22
C GLY A 189 34.58 19.56 19.79
N GLU A 190 35.18 19.00 20.84
CA GLU A 190 36.57 19.28 21.21
C GLU A 190 37.50 18.47 20.31
N LYS A 191 38.42 19.11 19.58
CA LYS A 191 39.35 18.38 18.70
C LYS A 191 40.37 17.61 19.54
N GLY A 192 40.24 16.29 19.57
CA GLY A 192 41.21 15.39 20.19
C GLY A 192 42.06 14.65 19.16
N GLU A 193 43.30 14.28 19.51
CA GLU A 193 44.12 13.38 18.68
C GLU A 193 43.56 11.95 18.60
N ASN A 194 42.54 11.64 19.41
CA ASN A 194 41.93 10.33 19.60
C ASN A 194 40.46 10.24 19.14
N ASP A 195 40.07 11.03 18.14
CA ASP A 195 38.74 10.90 17.52
C ASP A 195 38.72 9.75 16.50
N TRP A 196 37.84 8.76 16.73
CA TRP A 196 37.76 7.57 15.90
C TRP A 196 36.35 7.31 15.40
N TYR A 197 36.26 6.59 14.27
CA TYR A 197 35.07 5.85 13.90
C TYR A 197 35.33 4.36 14.06
N TRP A 198 34.50 3.70 14.86
CA TRP A 198 34.42 2.23 14.86
C TRP A 198 33.56 1.75 13.69
N VAL A 199 34.03 0.75 12.96
CA VAL A 199 33.45 0.31 11.70
C VAL A 199 33.05 -1.17 11.74
N GLU A 200 31.80 -1.42 11.41
CA GLU A 200 31.21 -2.74 11.26
C GLU A 200 30.71 -2.94 9.83
N ALA A 201 31.05 -4.08 9.21
CA ALA A 201 30.44 -4.48 7.95
C ALA A 201 29.12 -5.22 8.21
N GLY A 202 28.04 -4.73 7.60
CA GLY A 202 26.70 -5.30 7.67
C GLY A 202 26.38 -6.24 6.49
N SER A 203 27.11 -6.14 5.39
CA SER A 203 26.93 -6.95 4.18
C SER A 203 28.28 -7.29 3.53
N ASP A 204 28.27 -8.23 2.58
CA ASP A 204 29.46 -8.53 1.76
C ASP A 204 29.83 -7.36 0.84
N ARG A 205 28.83 -6.62 0.36
CA ARG A 205 29.03 -5.33 -0.34
C ARG A 205 29.75 -4.31 0.54
N GLY A 206 29.41 -4.24 1.82
CA GLY A 206 30.11 -3.40 2.79
C GLY A 206 31.57 -3.83 2.99
N LYS A 207 31.85 -5.13 3.10
CA LYS A 207 33.24 -5.63 3.15
C LYS A 207 34.03 -5.23 1.90
N ALA A 208 33.41 -5.29 0.72
CA ALA A 208 34.02 -4.82 -0.52
C ALA A 208 34.34 -3.31 -0.47
N LEU A 209 33.45 -2.47 0.05
CA LEU A 209 33.71 -1.04 0.25
C LEU A 209 34.92 -0.76 1.16
N LEU A 210 35.09 -1.55 2.23
CA LEU A 210 36.25 -1.42 3.14
C LEU A 210 37.58 -1.77 2.45
N SER A 211 37.57 -2.72 1.51
CA SER A 211 38.78 -3.10 0.77
C SER A 211 39.41 -1.93 0.01
N HIS A 212 38.58 -0.97 -0.45
CA HIS A 212 39.03 0.19 -1.22
C HIS A 212 39.74 1.25 -0.36
N VAL A 213 39.58 1.17 0.96
CA VAL A 213 40.17 2.10 1.92
C VAL A 213 41.03 1.37 2.97
N ALA A 214 41.40 0.11 2.70
CA ALA A 214 42.17 -0.73 3.60
C ALA A 214 43.42 -0.07 4.20
N PRO A 215 44.21 0.76 3.47
CA PRO A 215 45.37 1.45 4.05
C PRO A 215 45.06 2.43 5.19
N LEU A 216 43.80 2.87 5.32
CA LEU A 216 43.34 3.82 6.34
C LEU A 216 42.64 3.11 7.52
N LEU A 217 42.49 1.78 7.46
CA LEU A 217 41.77 0.99 8.45
C LEU A 217 42.73 0.30 9.42
N TYR A 218 42.42 0.40 10.71
CA TYR A 218 43.07 -0.33 11.78
C TYR A 218 42.14 -1.45 12.25
N ARG A 219 42.68 -2.65 12.47
CA ARG A 219 41.90 -3.76 13.02
C ARG A 219 41.81 -3.63 14.54
N ASP A 220 40.61 -3.75 15.10
CA ASP A 220 40.41 -3.82 16.55
C ASP A 220 40.76 -5.23 17.05
N LEU A 221 42.02 -5.44 17.43
CA LEU A 221 42.53 -6.73 17.91
C LEU A 221 42.17 -7.01 19.37
N GLU A 222 41.88 -5.97 20.16
CA GLU A 222 41.62 -6.06 21.61
C GLU A 222 40.13 -6.05 21.96
N PHE A 223 39.25 -6.07 20.94
CA PHE A 223 37.79 -6.01 21.08
C PHE A 223 37.31 -4.82 21.94
N THR A 224 38.07 -3.73 21.98
CA THR A 224 37.75 -2.54 22.76
C THR A 224 36.54 -1.80 22.19
N GLY A 225 36.35 -1.86 20.87
CA GLY A 225 35.26 -1.18 20.17
C GLY A 225 33.87 -1.64 20.59
N ARG A 226 33.68 -2.93 20.89
CA ARG A 226 32.37 -3.43 21.38
C ARG A 226 32.00 -2.85 22.74
N ARG A 227 32.97 -2.74 23.66
CA ARG A 227 32.74 -2.16 24.99
C ARG A 227 32.45 -0.66 24.89
N ARG A 228 33.24 0.07 24.08
CA ARG A 228 33.00 1.50 23.82
C ARG A 228 31.64 1.75 23.19
N LYS A 229 31.28 0.98 22.16
CA LYS A 229 29.96 1.06 21.51
C LYS A 229 28.81 0.94 22.51
N LYS A 230 28.88 -0.04 23.43
CA LYS A 230 27.85 -0.22 24.46
C LYS A 230 27.73 0.99 25.40
N ALA A 231 28.85 1.50 25.90
CA ALA A 231 28.86 2.68 26.76
C ALA A 231 28.29 3.92 26.04
N LEU A 232 28.71 4.14 24.79
CA LEU A 232 28.21 5.25 23.96
C LEU A 232 26.70 5.13 23.69
N GLN A 233 26.19 3.91 23.51
CA GLN A 233 24.76 3.67 23.35
C GLN A 233 23.98 3.98 24.63
N GLU A 234 24.47 3.55 25.79
CA GLU A 234 23.86 3.85 27.09
C GLU A 234 23.82 5.37 27.35
N ASP A 235 24.86 6.10 26.97
CA ASP A 235 24.90 7.56 27.07
C ASP A 235 23.96 8.24 26.07
N ALA A 236 23.91 7.75 24.82
CA ALA A 236 22.99 8.26 23.81
C ALA A 236 21.52 8.10 24.23
N LEU A 237 21.16 6.99 24.87
CA LEU A 237 19.81 6.75 25.39
C LEU A 237 19.38 7.78 26.43
N LYS A 238 20.30 8.34 27.22
CA LYS A 238 20.01 9.38 28.22
C LYS A 238 19.70 10.75 27.61
N THR A 239 20.00 10.95 26.32
CA THR A 239 19.79 12.24 25.64
C THR A 239 18.36 12.46 25.15
N PHE A 240 17.53 11.39 25.10
CA PHE A 240 16.16 11.48 24.64
C PHE A 240 15.30 12.27 25.62
N ARG A 241 14.60 13.29 25.10
CA ARG A 241 13.66 14.13 25.87
C ARG A 241 12.21 13.66 25.74
N ARG A 242 11.95 12.77 24.79
CA ARG A 242 10.60 12.31 24.42
C ARG A 242 10.57 10.80 24.40
N THR A 243 9.46 10.25 24.87
CA THR A 243 9.25 8.81 24.97
C THR A 243 7.80 8.47 24.63
N LEU A 244 7.61 7.34 23.98
CA LEU A 244 6.30 6.77 23.70
C LEU A 244 6.26 5.35 24.28
N ASP A 245 5.27 5.04 25.11
CA ASP A 245 5.10 3.69 25.63
C ASP A 245 4.44 2.81 24.58
N THR A 246 5.22 1.96 23.92
CA THR A 246 4.75 1.07 22.85
C THR A 246 3.97 -0.15 23.34
N SER A 247 4.02 -0.47 24.64
CA SER A 247 3.36 -1.65 25.21
C SER A 247 1.83 -1.50 25.32
N THR A 248 1.35 -0.26 25.43
CA THR A 248 -0.08 0.05 25.64
C THR A 248 -0.75 0.74 24.45
N VAL A 249 0.00 1.04 23.37
CA VAL A 249 -0.49 1.78 22.20
C VAL A 249 -1.77 1.21 21.64
N ARG A 250 -1.88 -0.12 21.51
CA ARG A 250 -3.04 -0.75 20.87
C ARG A 250 -4.30 -0.59 21.71
N GLN A 251 -4.17 -0.72 23.03
CA GLN A 251 -5.26 -0.51 23.98
C GLN A 251 -5.73 0.95 23.92
N VAL A 252 -4.79 1.90 23.94
CA VAL A 252 -5.10 3.33 23.86
C VAL A 252 -5.80 3.67 22.54
N LEU A 253 -5.26 3.22 21.40
CA LEU A 253 -5.88 3.46 20.11
C LEU A 253 -7.31 2.89 20.08
N ALA A 254 -7.48 1.60 20.42
CA ALA A 254 -8.78 0.94 20.41
C ALA A 254 -9.83 1.68 21.27
N ALA A 255 -9.46 2.14 22.47
CA ALA A 255 -10.36 2.86 23.37
C ALA A 255 -10.80 4.22 22.82
N HIS A 256 -9.93 4.88 22.04
CA HIS A 256 -10.15 6.24 21.55
C HIS A 256 -10.52 6.32 20.06
N PHE A 257 -10.92 5.22 19.40
CA PHE A 257 -11.26 5.25 17.96
C PHE A 257 -12.34 6.29 17.63
N LYS A 258 -13.39 6.39 18.46
CA LYS A 258 -14.53 7.31 18.28
C LYS A 258 -14.41 8.61 19.10
N ASP A 259 -13.22 8.93 19.60
CA ASP A 259 -12.99 10.10 20.43
C ASP A 259 -13.13 11.42 19.63
N GLU A 260 -13.81 12.41 20.21
CA GLU A 260 -14.02 13.73 19.60
C GLU A 260 -12.70 14.53 19.45
N GLU A 261 -11.63 14.17 20.18
CA GLU A 261 -10.30 14.77 20.02
C GLU A 261 -9.80 14.63 18.56
N TRP A 262 -10.20 13.58 17.85
CA TRP A 262 -9.84 13.43 16.43
C TRP A 262 -10.38 14.57 15.57
N ASP A 263 -11.56 15.10 15.87
CA ASP A 263 -12.13 16.23 15.13
C ASP A 263 -11.37 17.53 15.43
N ALA A 264 -10.90 17.71 16.66
CA ALA A 264 -10.05 18.84 17.02
C ALA A 264 -8.70 18.80 16.28
N ILE A 265 -8.03 17.64 16.27
CA ILE A 265 -6.76 17.44 15.55
C ILE A 265 -6.97 17.60 14.04
N ALA A 266 -8.07 17.06 13.51
CA ALA A 266 -8.38 17.19 12.09
C ALA A 266 -8.68 18.62 11.68
N SER A 267 -9.29 19.42 12.56
CA SER A 267 -9.57 20.83 12.31
C SER A 267 -8.28 21.64 12.16
N SER A 268 -7.24 21.35 12.95
CA SER A 268 -5.93 22.03 12.82
C SER A 268 -5.10 21.56 11.62
N CYS A 269 -5.31 20.32 11.14
CA CYS A 269 -4.59 19.79 9.99
C CYS A 269 -4.93 20.55 8.70
N ILE A 270 -3.94 21.20 8.08
CA ILE A 270 -4.11 21.91 6.80
C ILE A 270 -3.86 21.03 5.56
N ALA A 271 -3.73 19.71 5.74
CA ALA A 271 -3.48 18.73 4.66
C ALA A 271 -2.26 19.04 3.77
N CYS A 272 -1.22 19.72 4.28
CA CYS A 272 -0.02 20.10 3.51
C CYS A 272 0.89 18.92 3.09
N THR A 273 0.60 17.69 3.55
CA THR A 273 1.35 16.45 3.27
C THR A 273 2.80 16.40 3.79
N GLY A 274 3.29 17.42 4.51
CA GLY A 274 4.66 17.45 5.02
C GLY A 274 5.06 16.20 5.82
N CYS A 275 4.15 15.68 6.66
CA CYS A 275 4.39 14.50 7.48
C CYS A 275 4.67 13.22 6.66
N THR A 276 4.05 13.02 5.49
CA THR A 276 4.27 11.84 4.65
C THR A 276 5.47 12.03 3.74
N ARG A 277 5.78 13.28 3.37
CA ARG A 277 6.96 13.66 2.59
C ARG A 277 8.26 13.34 3.32
N VAL A 278 8.39 13.73 4.58
CA VAL A 278 9.62 13.55 5.38
C VAL A 278 9.73 12.17 6.03
N CYS A 279 8.63 11.40 6.07
CA CYS A 279 8.60 10.12 6.76
C CYS A 279 9.35 9.03 5.97
N PRO A 280 10.30 8.32 6.62
CA PRO A 280 11.13 7.30 5.96
C PRO A 280 10.36 6.01 5.63
N THR A 281 9.18 5.78 6.22
CA THR A 281 8.34 4.59 6.00
C THR A 281 7.06 4.91 5.22
N CYS A 282 6.95 6.09 4.62
CA CYS A 282 5.80 6.43 3.76
C CYS A 282 6.09 6.02 2.32
N THR A 283 5.26 5.12 1.80
CA THR A 283 5.43 4.43 0.50
C THR A 283 4.27 4.66 -0.48
N CYS A 284 3.26 5.46 -0.10
CA CYS A 284 2.09 5.70 -0.94
C CYS A 284 2.43 6.48 -2.22
N PHE A 285 1.77 6.13 -3.31
CA PHE A 285 1.87 6.82 -4.60
C PHE A 285 0.56 6.72 -5.37
N THR A 286 0.32 7.71 -6.23
CA THR A 286 -0.71 7.67 -7.27
C THR A 286 -0.08 7.39 -8.63
N THR A 287 -0.91 7.15 -9.65
CA THR A 287 -0.49 6.98 -11.04
C THR A 287 -1.09 8.09 -11.89
N GLU A 288 -0.30 8.64 -12.79
CA GLU A 288 -0.71 9.71 -13.70
C GLU A 288 -0.40 9.33 -15.15
N GLU A 289 -1.24 9.80 -16.06
CA GLU A 289 -0.98 9.71 -17.50
C GLU A 289 -0.41 11.03 -17.97
N GLU A 290 0.76 10.98 -18.58
CA GLU A 290 1.37 12.10 -19.26
C GLU A 290 1.38 11.83 -20.76
N GLN A 291 0.90 12.81 -21.53
CA GLN A 291 0.81 12.69 -22.98
C GLN A 291 1.97 13.44 -23.63
N ASP A 292 2.85 12.73 -24.31
CA ASP A 292 4.02 13.30 -24.99
C ASP A 292 3.63 13.84 -26.37
N THR A 293 2.79 13.08 -27.08
CA THR A 293 2.23 13.45 -28.39
C THR A 293 0.78 12.95 -28.51
N PRO A 294 0.02 13.31 -29.55
CA PRO A 294 -1.29 12.70 -29.80
C PRO A 294 -1.27 11.17 -29.92
N HIS A 295 -0.10 10.55 -30.18
CA HIS A 295 0.06 9.12 -30.40
C HIS A 295 1.10 8.47 -29.48
N SER A 296 1.49 9.15 -28.40
CA SER A 296 2.39 8.57 -27.42
C SER A 296 2.25 9.22 -26.06
N GLY A 297 2.56 8.47 -25.01
CA GLY A 297 2.59 8.98 -23.66
C GLY A 297 3.22 8.01 -22.68
N THR A 298 3.26 8.42 -21.43
CA THR A 298 3.91 7.69 -20.36
C THR A 298 2.99 7.62 -19.15
N ARG A 299 2.83 6.43 -18.57
CA ARG A 299 2.27 6.30 -17.23
C ARG A 299 3.40 6.43 -16.22
N VAL A 300 3.22 7.34 -15.27
CA VAL A 300 4.16 7.53 -14.16
C VAL A 300 3.48 7.24 -12.84
N ARG A 301 4.26 6.87 -11.83
CA ARG A 301 3.85 6.99 -10.43
C ARG A 301 4.43 8.25 -9.83
N VAL A 302 3.67 8.88 -8.93
CA VAL A 302 4.08 10.07 -8.16
C VAL A 302 3.73 9.84 -6.71
N TRP A 303 4.61 10.23 -5.78
CA TRP A 303 4.32 10.14 -4.34
C TRP A 303 2.97 10.80 -4.01
N ASP A 304 2.19 10.14 -3.18
CA ASP A 304 0.91 10.66 -2.69
C ASP A 304 0.84 10.49 -1.17
N SER A 305 -0.20 11.06 -0.57
CA SER A 305 -0.37 11.18 0.86
C SER A 305 -1.73 10.67 1.28
N CYS A 306 -1.77 9.89 2.36
CA CYS A 306 -3.02 9.51 3.01
C CYS A 306 -3.82 10.71 3.55
N GLN A 307 -3.22 11.92 3.56
CA GLN A 307 -3.87 13.18 3.93
C GLN A 307 -4.51 13.91 2.73
N SER A 308 -4.21 13.49 1.49
CA SER A 308 -4.81 14.06 0.28
C SER A 308 -6.28 13.71 0.19
N VAL A 309 -7.15 14.68 -0.13
CA VAL A 309 -8.60 14.46 -0.27
C VAL A 309 -8.92 13.43 -1.36
N SER A 310 -8.11 13.39 -2.42
CA SER A 310 -8.26 12.44 -3.52
C SER A 310 -7.83 11.01 -3.19
N PHE A 311 -7.10 10.77 -2.10
CA PHE A 311 -6.40 9.50 -1.85
C PHE A 311 -7.37 8.31 -1.86
N THR A 312 -8.45 8.36 -1.07
CA THR A 312 -9.48 7.32 -1.02
C THR A 312 -10.73 7.62 -1.82
N ARG A 313 -10.76 8.73 -2.57
CA ARG A 313 -11.98 9.14 -3.26
C ARG A 313 -12.31 8.16 -4.38
N ASN A 314 -13.49 7.55 -4.28
CA ASN A 314 -14.06 6.67 -5.29
C ASN A 314 -14.78 7.50 -6.37
N ALA A 315 -15.34 6.81 -7.37
CA ALA A 315 -16.19 7.42 -8.38
C ALA A 315 -17.40 8.16 -7.77
N GLU A 316 -18.00 9.08 -8.53
CA GLU A 316 -19.14 9.91 -8.10
C GLU A 316 -18.85 10.73 -6.82
N PHE A 317 -17.58 11.08 -6.59
CA PHE A 317 -17.09 11.87 -5.46
C PHE A 317 -17.30 11.24 -4.07
N HIS A 318 -17.72 9.99 -3.99
CA HIS A 318 -17.82 9.28 -2.71
C HIS A 318 -16.44 9.13 -2.09
N ASN A 319 -16.25 9.59 -0.86
CA ASN A 319 -14.98 9.45 -0.15
C ASN A 319 -15.20 8.67 1.15
N PRO A 320 -14.69 7.41 1.26
CA PRO A 320 -14.82 6.61 2.47
C PRO A 320 -14.13 7.21 3.70
N ARG A 321 -13.09 8.03 3.51
CA ARG A 321 -12.38 8.68 4.62
C ARG A 321 -12.68 10.17 4.65
N SER A 322 -13.30 10.62 5.74
CA SER A 322 -13.38 12.04 6.09
C SER A 322 -12.00 12.60 6.45
N LYS A 323 -11.88 13.93 6.61
CA LYS A 323 -10.65 14.58 7.11
C LYS A 323 -10.21 14.01 8.47
N THR A 324 -11.17 13.83 9.38
CA THR A 324 -10.96 13.18 10.69
C THR A 324 -10.42 11.77 10.54
N SER A 325 -11.05 10.98 9.69
CA SER A 325 -10.64 9.60 9.40
C SER A 325 -9.23 9.56 8.80
N ALA A 326 -8.87 10.47 7.91
CA ALA A 326 -7.53 10.54 7.30
C ALA A 326 -6.42 10.85 8.31
N VAL A 327 -6.65 11.80 9.24
CA VAL A 327 -5.68 12.14 10.29
C VAL A 327 -5.53 10.98 11.29
N ARG A 328 -6.65 10.41 11.74
CA ARG A 328 -6.67 9.22 12.60
C ARG A 328 -5.93 8.05 11.92
N TYR A 329 -6.26 7.79 10.66
CA TYR A 329 -5.65 6.73 9.86
C TYR A 329 -4.12 6.84 9.85
N ARG A 330 -3.53 8.03 9.70
CA ARG A 330 -2.07 8.20 9.76
C ARG A 330 -1.47 7.69 11.07
N ILE A 331 -2.12 7.96 12.20
CA ILE A 331 -1.62 7.54 13.51
C ILE A 331 -1.70 6.02 13.63
N TYR A 332 -2.86 5.44 13.31
CA TYR A 332 -3.05 3.99 13.34
C TYR A 332 -2.17 3.24 12.34
N ASP A 333 -1.99 3.77 11.13
CA ASP A 333 -1.13 3.18 10.10
C ASP A 333 0.30 3.02 10.61
N LYS A 334 0.82 4.07 11.27
CA LYS A 334 2.19 4.11 11.77
C LYS A 334 2.41 3.34 13.06
N LEU A 335 1.40 3.28 13.93
CA LEU A 335 1.51 2.68 15.26
C LEU A 335 0.93 1.27 15.37
N GLN A 336 0.10 0.84 14.42
CA GLN A 336 -0.62 -0.42 14.47
C GLN A 336 -0.63 -1.15 13.12
N TYR A 337 -1.27 -0.62 12.09
CA TYR A 337 -1.60 -1.40 10.89
C TYR A 337 -0.39 -1.88 10.08
N ILE A 338 0.69 -1.10 10.03
CA ILE A 338 1.94 -1.54 9.37
C ILE A 338 2.59 -2.70 10.14
N GLU A 339 2.53 -2.67 11.47
CA GLU A 339 3.10 -3.74 12.29
C GLU A 339 2.29 -5.02 12.17
N GLU A 340 0.97 -4.92 12.17
CA GLU A 340 0.07 -6.05 11.92
C GLU A 340 0.38 -6.71 10.56
N ARG A 341 0.60 -5.92 9.50
CA ARG A 341 0.88 -6.49 8.18
C ARG A 341 2.29 -7.05 8.02
N PHE A 342 3.28 -6.25 8.40
CA PHE A 342 4.67 -6.50 8.00
C PHE A 342 5.56 -7.01 9.13
N GLY A 343 5.07 -7.03 10.38
CA GLY A 343 5.87 -7.35 11.56
C GLY A 343 6.91 -6.28 11.90
N MET A 344 6.84 -5.10 11.26
CA MET A 344 7.75 -3.98 11.46
C MET A 344 6.98 -2.76 11.95
N LYS A 345 7.57 -1.93 12.80
CA LYS A 345 6.96 -0.68 13.25
C LYS A 345 6.81 0.28 12.07
N GLY A 346 5.63 0.88 11.93
CA GLY A 346 5.38 1.89 10.90
C GLY A 346 6.03 3.24 11.22
N CYS A 347 6.32 3.55 12.47
CA CYS A 347 7.03 4.76 12.89
C CYS A 347 8.47 4.45 13.32
N THR A 348 9.43 5.24 12.84
CA THR A 348 10.85 5.15 13.23
C THR A 348 11.22 6.08 14.39
N GLY A 349 10.26 6.86 14.93
CA GLY A 349 10.52 7.82 16.00
C GLY A 349 11.55 8.91 15.67
N CYS A 350 11.80 9.20 14.38
CA CYS A 350 12.75 10.24 13.97
C CYS A 350 12.30 11.68 14.24
N GLY A 351 11.03 11.90 14.61
CA GLY A 351 10.50 13.22 14.97
C GLY A 351 10.23 14.19 13.80
N ARG A 352 10.68 13.88 12.58
CA ARG A 352 10.57 14.80 11.42
C ARG A 352 9.14 15.24 11.12
N CYS A 353 8.17 14.34 11.27
CA CYS A 353 6.76 14.65 11.01
C CYS A 353 6.17 15.66 12.00
N ALA A 354 6.69 15.71 13.23
CA ALA A 354 6.34 16.73 14.22
C ALA A 354 7.02 18.05 13.88
N ALA A 355 8.34 18.01 13.63
CA ALA A 355 9.14 19.19 13.31
C ALA A 355 8.64 19.96 12.07
N VAL A 356 8.16 19.24 11.03
CA VAL A 356 7.66 19.86 9.79
C VAL A 356 6.18 20.29 9.88
N CYS A 357 5.47 19.96 10.95
CA CYS A 357 4.03 20.20 11.04
C CYS A 357 3.75 21.65 11.45
N PRO A 358 3.15 22.49 10.58
CA PRO A 358 2.81 23.87 10.95
C PRO A 358 1.69 23.98 11.99
N ALA A 359 0.95 22.88 12.20
CA ALA A 359 -0.14 22.78 13.16
C ALA A 359 0.27 22.03 14.45
N SER A 360 1.56 21.74 14.63
CA SER A 360 2.11 21.03 15.79
C SER A 360 1.40 19.71 16.11
N ILE A 361 0.98 18.97 15.06
CA ILE A 361 0.34 17.66 15.23
C ILE A 361 1.39 16.59 15.49
N ASP A 362 1.51 16.22 16.75
CA ASP A 362 2.52 15.30 17.24
C ASP A 362 1.94 13.98 17.76
N MET A 363 2.55 12.87 17.33
CA MET A 363 2.14 11.53 17.73
C MET A 363 2.40 11.22 19.21
N VAL A 364 3.52 11.67 19.77
CA VAL A 364 3.85 11.44 21.19
C VAL A 364 2.86 12.16 22.08
N ASP A 365 2.55 13.42 21.75
CA ASP A 365 1.63 14.23 22.56
C ASP A 365 0.19 13.72 22.47
N ILE A 366 -0.25 13.30 21.28
CA ILE A 366 -1.56 12.66 21.09
C ILE A 366 -1.66 11.40 21.94
N MET A 367 -0.67 10.50 21.84
CA MET A 367 -0.68 9.24 22.59
C MET A 367 -0.61 9.45 24.09
N ALA A 368 0.15 10.44 24.57
CA ALA A 368 0.23 10.80 25.99
C ALA A 368 -1.15 11.26 26.51
N ARG A 369 -1.79 12.22 25.85
CA ARG A 369 -3.12 12.74 26.25
C ARG A 369 -4.21 11.66 26.21
N MET A 370 -4.20 10.79 25.21
CA MET A 370 -5.15 9.67 25.13
C MET A 370 -4.89 8.66 26.24
N LYS A 371 -3.62 8.31 26.50
CA LYS A 371 -3.26 7.38 27.58
C LYS A 371 -3.68 7.89 28.96
N GLU A 372 -3.50 9.18 29.25
CA GLU A 372 -3.95 9.78 30.52
C GLU A 372 -5.47 9.65 30.74
N ARG A 373 -6.25 9.67 29.65
CA ARG A 373 -7.71 9.51 29.69
C ARG A 373 -8.16 8.05 29.58
N THR A 374 -7.24 7.11 29.36
CA THR A 374 -7.55 5.68 29.24
C THR A 374 -7.63 5.05 30.64
N PRO A 375 -8.74 4.40 31.03
CA PRO A 375 -8.82 3.72 32.33
C PRO A 375 -7.75 2.64 32.51
N HIS A 376 -7.18 2.54 33.72
CA HIS A 376 -6.09 1.58 34.01
C HIS A 376 -6.44 0.12 33.64
N GLN A 377 -7.68 -0.28 33.88
CA GLN A 377 -8.19 -1.62 33.55
C GLN A 377 -8.09 -1.94 32.04
N VAL A 378 -8.23 -0.91 31.19
CA VAL A 378 -8.08 -1.07 29.74
C VAL A 378 -6.60 -1.20 29.36
N LEU A 379 -5.71 -0.52 30.05
CA LEU A 379 -4.25 -0.60 29.83
C LEU A 379 -3.67 -1.96 30.25
N GLU A 380 -4.23 -2.58 31.29
CA GLU A 380 -3.82 -3.91 31.76
C GLU A 380 -4.45 -5.07 30.96
N ALA A 381 -5.47 -4.78 30.15
CA ALA A 381 -6.10 -5.80 29.32
C ALA A 381 -5.11 -6.32 28.26
N PRO A 382 -5.22 -7.62 27.89
CA PRO A 382 -4.46 -8.16 26.77
C PRO A 382 -4.66 -7.28 25.54
N ALA A 383 -3.56 -6.95 24.85
CA ALA A 383 -3.65 -6.20 23.62
C ALA A 383 -4.59 -6.93 22.65
N PRO A 384 -5.44 -6.21 21.89
CA PRO A 384 -6.29 -6.82 20.88
C PRO A 384 -5.49 -7.78 19.99
N ALA A 385 -6.04 -8.97 19.76
CA ALA A 385 -5.38 -10.02 19.00
C ALA A 385 -5.05 -9.52 17.58
N VAL A 386 -3.85 -9.85 17.12
CA VAL A 386 -3.37 -9.54 15.78
C VAL A 386 -3.79 -10.71 14.91
N ASN A 387 -5.02 -10.69 14.39
CA ASN A 387 -5.49 -11.74 13.48
C ASN A 387 -4.81 -11.55 12.12
N VAL A 388 -3.61 -12.11 11.99
CA VAL A 388 -2.81 -12.00 10.77
C VAL A 388 -2.75 -13.37 10.11
N HIS A 389 -3.76 -13.65 9.30
CA HIS A 389 -3.67 -14.72 8.31
C HIS A 389 -3.24 -14.09 6.98
N TYR A 390 -1.93 -13.99 6.76
CA TYR A 390 -1.41 -13.91 5.39
C TYR A 390 -0.78 -15.25 5.06
N GLU A 391 -1.58 -16.15 4.49
CA GLU A 391 -0.99 -17.23 3.72
C GLU A 391 -0.25 -16.59 2.54
N ARG A 392 1.07 -16.58 2.65
CA ARG A 392 1.96 -16.17 1.58
C ARG A 392 1.94 -17.27 0.54
N GLU A 393 0.99 -17.23 -0.38
CA GLU A 393 1.29 -17.79 -1.69
C GLU A 393 2.42 -16.92 -2.26
N GLU A 394 3.60 -17.52 -2.44
CA GLU A 394 4.66 -16.92 -3.24
C GLU A 394 4.09 -16.66 -4.63
N ARG A 395 3.65 -15.43 -4.87
CA ARG A 395 3.17 -15.01 -6.18
C ARG A 395 4.39 -14.97 -7.09
N LEU A 396 4.32 -15.66 -8.22
CA LEU A 396 5.39 -15.68 -9.23
C LEU A 396 5.82 -14.24 -9.54
N PHE A 397 7.14 -14.02 -9.56
CA PHE A 397 7.73 -12.74 -9.91
C PHE A 397 7.29 -12.33 -11.32
N ASP A 398 6.54 -11.22 -11.42
CA ASP A 398 6.20 -10.59 -12.68
C ASP A 398 7.20 -9.45 -12.94
N PRO A 399 8.04 -9.54 -14.00
CA PRO A 399 9.00 -8.50 -14.32
C PRO A 399 8.33 -7.21 -14.85
N GLN A 400 7.04 -7.23 -15.19
CA GLN A 400 6.32 -6.10 -15.79
C GLN A 400 4.98 -5.81 -15.08
N PRO A 401 4.97 -5.67 -13.74
CA PRO A 401 3.75 -5.72 -12.94
C PRO A 401 2.89 -4.45 -13.08
N TYR A 402 3.28 -3.49 -13.91
CA TYR A 402 2.53 -2.26 -14.21
C TYR A 402 2.17 -2.12 -15.69
N THR A 403 2.77 -2.92 -16.57
CA THR A 403 2.58 -2.80 -18.02
C THR A 403 1.35 -3.61 -18.44
N PRO A 404 0.34 -3.00 -19.08
CA PRO A 404 -0.84 -3.74 -19.51
C PRO A 404 -0.57 -4.59 -20.75
N LEU A 405 -1.22 -5.76 -20.81
CA LEU A 405 -1.37 -6.49 -22.06
C LEU A 405 -2.45 -5.79 -22.90
N VAL A 406 -2.23 -5.72 -24.21
CA VAL A 406 -3.16 -5.06 -25.13
C VAL A 406 -4.29 -6.00 -25.55
N ALA A 407 -5.52 -5.52 -25.44
CA ALA A 407 -6.72 -6.20 -25.90
C ALA A 407 -7.52 -5.31 -26.89
N GLU A 408 -8.14 -5.96 -27.86
CA GLU A 408 -9.06 -5.34 -28.82
C GLU A 408 -10.49 -5.42 -28.28
N ILE A 409 -11.26 -4.34 -28.44
CA ILE A 409 -12.69 -4.31 -28.18
C ILE A 409 -13.44 -4.94 -29.35
N ILE A 410 -14.05 -6.10 -29.13
CA ILE A 410 -14.74 -6.86 -30.17
C ILE A 410 -16.26 -6.65 -30.18
N ASP A 411 -16.84 -6.18 -29.07
CA ASP A 411 -18.28 -5.86 -28.96
C ASP A 411 -18.51 -4.77 -27.92
N ILE A 412 -19.47 -3.88 -28.19
CA ILE A 412 -19.95 -2.86 -27.26
C ILE A 412 -21.48 -2.87 -27.27
N PHE A 413 -22.07 -2.99 -26.08
CA PHE A 413 -23.51 -2.99 -25.91
C PHE A 413 -23.93 -1.99 -24.83
N GLU A 414 -25.00 -1.22 -25.06
CA GLU A 414 -25.57 -0.34 -24.04
C GLU A 414 -26.49 -1.15 -23.13
N GLU A 415 -25.98 -1.50 -21.96
CA GLU A 415 -26.67 -2.35 -20.98
C GLU A 415 -27.83 -1.60 -20.32
N ALA A 416 -27.58 -0.34 -19.98
CA ALA A 416 -28.53 0.60 -19.38
C ALA A 416 -28.02 2.02 -19.64
N LYS A 417 -28.85 3.04 -19.39
CA LYS A 417 -28.46 4.45 -19.58
C LYS A 417 -27.19 4.78 -18.80
N GLY A 418 -26.12 5.11 -19.53
CA GLY A 418 -24.82 5.46 -18.96
C GLY A 418 -23.98 4.26 -18.49
N ILE A 419 -24.37 3.03 -18.84
CA ILE A 419 -23.64 1.80 -18.55
C ILE A 419 -23.45 1.03 -19.86
N LYS A 420 -22.19 0.83 -20.25
CA LYS A 420 -21.83 0.03 -21.42
C LYS A 420 -21.17 -1.27 -21.00
N ARG A 421 -21.51 -2.34 -21.70
CA ARG A 421 -20.85 -3.64 -21.67
C ARG A 421 -19.82 -3.66 -22.79
N PHE A 422 -18.55 -3.91 -22.44
CA PHE A 422 -17.44 -4.03 -23.38
C PHE A 422 -16.96 -5.48 -23.39
N THR A 423 -16.93 -6.10 -24.56
CA THR A 423 -16.30 -7.42 -24.73
C THR A 423 -14.96 -7.24 -25.41
N VAL A 424 -13.90 -7.83 -24.85
CA VAL A 424 -12.54 -7.63 -25.34
C VAL A 424 -11.77 -8.94 -25.42
N ARG A 425 -10.79 -9.00 -26.32
CA ARG A 425 -9.91 -10.15 -26.51
C ARG A 425 -8.47 -9.68 -26.60
N TYR A 426 -7.55 -10.40 -25.95
CA TYR A 426 -6.13 -10.11 -26.09
C TYR A 426 -5.69 -10.24 -27.55
N ARG A 427 -4.99 -9.21 -28.05
CA ARG A 427 -4.53 -9.18 -29.44
C ARG A 427 -3.56 -10.32 -29.74
N ASP A 428 -2.57 -10.48 -28.85
CA ASP A 428 -1.43 -11.39 -29.07
C ASP A 428 -1.58 -12.72 -28.31
N ARG A 429 -2.74 -12.97 -27.69
CA ARG A 429 -3.03 -14.21 -26.94
C ARG A 429 -4.48 -14.68 -27.18
N PRO A 430 -4.84 -15.11 -28.40
CA PRO A 430 -6.22 -15.44 -28.74
C PRO A 430 -6.75 -16.76 -28.16
N ASN A 431 -5.90 -17.64 -27.62
CA ASN A 431 -6.27 -18.99 -27.16
C ASN A 431 -5.92 -19.22 -25.67
N GLN A 432 -6.46 -18.41 -24.76
CA GLN A 432 -6.17 -18.54 -23.32
C GLN A 432 -7.06 -19.55 -22.58
N GLY A 433 -8.15 -20.01 -23.19
CA GLY A 433 -9.18 -20.80 -22.50
C GLY A 433 -10.02 -19.94 -21.56
N ARG A 434 -10.96 -20.58 -20.84
CA ARG A 434 -11.80 -19.95 -19.81
C ARG A 434 -11.10 -20.06 -18.44
N PRO A 435 -10.40 -19.01 -17.95
CA PRO A 435 -9.86 -19.02 -16.60
C PRO A 435 -11.00 -19.12 -15.59
N ALA A 436 -10.75 -19.81 -14.49
CA ALA A 436 -11.70 -20.04 -13.41
C ALA A 436 -11.91 -18.79 -12.53
N LEU A 437 -12.25 -17.65 -13.14
CA LEU A 437 -12.46 -16.38 -12.46
C LEU A 437 -13.80 -16.37 -11.72
N ARG A 438 -13.77 -15.98 -10.45
CA ARG A 438 -14.94 -15.96 -9.57
C ARG A 438 -14.87 -14.70 -8.70
N GLY A 439 -15.31 -13.53 -9.17
CA GLY A 439 -15.31 -12.29 -8.35
C GLY A 439 -14.00 -11.49 -8.27
N GLN A 440 -12.97 -11.90 -9.02
CA GLN A 440 -11.74 -11.12 -9.22
C GLN A 440 -11.98 -9.92 -10.15
N PHE A 441 -11.01 -9.02 -10.22
CA PHE A 441 -11.08 -7.82 -11.05
C PHE A 441 -9.84 -7.65 -11.93
N PHE A 442 -9.96 -6.78 -12.92
CA PHE A 442 -8.85 -6.34 -13.77
C PHE A 442 -8.69 -4.84 -13.68
N MET A 443 -7.47 -4.38 -13.90
CA MET A 443 -7.18 -2.98 -14.15
C MET A 443 -7.31 -2.71 -15.66
N LEU A 444 -8.22 -1.81 -16.03
CA LEU A 444 -8.52 -1.42 -17.40
C LEU A 444 -7.87 -0.08 -17.72
N THR A 445 -6.94 -0.08 -18.64
CA THR A 445 -6.23 1.10 -19.13
C THR A 445 -6.87 1.63 -20.40
N VAL A 446 -7.23 2.91 -20.38
CA VAL A 446 -7.44 3.71 -21.58
C VAL A 446 -6.21 4.60 -21.73
N PHE A 447 -5.37 4.30 -22.72
CA PHE A 447 -4.08 4.98 -22.94
C PHE A 447 -4.26 6.49 -23.04
N GLY A 448 -3.46 7.26 -22.28
CA GLY A 448 -3.55 8.72 -22.18
C GLY A 448 -4.68 9.25 -21.27
N ALA A 449 -5.65 8.41 -20.90
CA ALA A 449 -6.74 8.81 -20.00
C ALA A 449 -6.54 8.31 -18.55
N GLY A 450 -6.14 7.05 -18.37
CA GLY A 450 -5.79 6.47 -17.08
C GLY A 450 -6.18 5.00 -16.96
N GLU A 451 -6.27 4.51 -15.71
CA GLU A 451 -6.62 3.13 -15.39
C GLU A 451 -7.72 3.06 -14.32
N ILE A 452 -8.56 2.03 -14.38
CA ILE A 452 -9.62 1.76 -13.40
C ILE A 452 -9.73 0.27 -13.08
N ALA A 453 -10.01 -0.07 -11.82
CA ALA A 453 -10.35 -1.43 -11.42
C ALA A 453 -11.81 -1.75 -11.79
N ILE A 454 -12.04 -2.84 -12.53
CA ILE A 454 -13.38 -3.33 -12.90
C ILE A 454 -13.44 -4.84 -12.71
N SER A 455 -14.44 -5.29 -11.96
CA SER A 455 -14.71 -6.72 -11.74
C SER A 455 -15.16 -7.43 -13.01
N VAL A 456 -14.83 -8.72 -13.12
CA VAL A 456 -14.89 -9.44 -14.39
C VAL A 456 -15.80 -10.66 -14.35
N PRO A 457 -16.67 -10.78 -15.37
CA PRO A 457 -17.03 -12.07 -15.95
C PRO A 457 -16.19 -12.42 -17.18
N PHE A 458 -15.67 -13.66 -17.22
CA PHE A 458 -15.28 -14.25 -18.50
C PHE A 458 -16.50 -14.27 -19.43
N SER A 459 -16.30 -14.00 -20.71
CA SER A 459 -17.40 -14.02 -21.64
C SER A 459 -17.86 -15.45 -21.86
N ASP A 460 -19.08 -15.74 -21.40
CA ASP A 460 -19.85 -16.94 -21.74
C ASP A 460 -20.40 -16.86 -23.18
N ARG A 461 -20.46 -15.64 -23.74
CA ARG A 461 -20.97 -15.38 -25.10
C ARG A 461 -19.90 -15.51 -26.18
N VAL A 462 -18.66 -15.19 -25.84
CA VAL A 462 -17.54 -15.17 -26.78
C VAL A 462 -16.34 -15.89 -26.21
N LYS A 463 -15.92 -16.96 -26.89
CA LYS A 463 -14.74 -17.73 -26.51
C LYS A 463 -13.48 -16.84 -26.44
N ASP A 464 -12.66 -17.09 -25.43
CA ASP A 464 -11.37 -16.42 -25.21
C ASP A 464 -11.49 -14.89 -25.08
N ALA A 465 -12.59 -14.40 -24.50
CA ALA A 465 -12.87 -12.98 -24.32
C ALA A 465 -13.35 -12.65 -22.90
N PHE A 466 -13.19 -11.39 -22.52
CA PHE A 466 -13.61 -10.84 -21.23
C PHE A 466 -14.72 -9.82 -21.43
N THR A 467 -15.68 -9.77 -20.50
CA THR A 467 -16.79 -8.83 -20.56
C THR A 467 -16.74 -7.90 -19.36
N PHE A 468 -16.80 -6.59 -19.58
CA PHE A 468 -16.71 -5.56 -18.55
C PHE A 468 -17.93 -4.64 -18.58
N TYR A 469 -18.51 -4.37 -17.42
CA TYR A 469 -19.65 -3.46 -17.27
C TYR A 469 -19.16 -2.15 -16.67
N VAL A 470 -19.27 -1.06 -17.43
CA VAL A 470 -18.64 0.21 -17.07
C VAL A 470 -19.68 1.32 -17.07
N LYS A 471 -19.92 1.89 -15.89
CA LYS A 471 -20.74 3.10 -15.71
C LYS A 471 -19.91 4.35 -16.03
N LYS A 472 -20.48 5.32 -16.74
CA LYS A 472 -19.83 6.59 -17.08
C LYS A 472 -19.90 7.58 -15.92
N VAL A 473 -18.85 7.67 -15.10
CA VAL A 473 -18.84 8.43 -13.83
C VAL A 473 -17.57 9.25 -13.55
N GLY A 474 -16.52 9.11 -14.37
CA GLY A 474 -15.25 9.82 -14.21
C GLY A 474 -14.44 9.92 -15.49
N LYS A 475 -13.21 10.44 -15.39
CA LYS A 475 -12.28 10.70 -16.51
C LYS A 475 -12.10 9.45 -17.39
N VAL A 476 -11.61 8.36 -16.80
CA VAL A 476 -11.27 7.13 -17.52
C VAL A 476 -12.53 6.46 -18.10
N THR A 477 -13.59 6.32 -17.30
CA THR A 477 -14.86 5.73 -17.78
C THR A 477 -15.50 6.55 -18.90
N THR A 478 -15.32 7.88 -18.90
CA THR A 478 -15.81 8.76 -19.97
C THR A 478 -15.03 8.53 -21.25
N ALA A 479 -13.70 8.46 -21.16
CA ALA A 479 -12.85 8.12 -22.30
C ALA A 479 -13.19 6.72 -22.86
N MET A 480 -13.38 5.74 -21.98
CA MET A 480 -13.77 4.38 -22.36
C MET A 480 -15.12 4.35 -23.11
N HIS A 481 -16.09 5.17 -22.69
CA HIS A 481 -17.39 5.29 -23.36
C HIS A 481 -17.33 5.89 -24.77
N ASN A 482 -16.23 6.54 -25.14
CA ASN A 482 -16.00 7.09 -26.47
C ASN A 482 -15.29 6.10 -27.41
N LEU A 483 -14.75 5.01 -26.88
CA LEU A 483 -14.13 3.94 -27.68
C LEU A 483 -15.18 3.22 -28.55
N LYS A 484 -14.69 2.65 -29.64
CA LYS A 484 -15.45 1.91 -30.66
C LYS A 484 -14.96 0.48 -30.76
N VAL A 485 -15.77 -0.37 -31.39
CA VAL A 485 -15.33 -1.72 -31.77
C VAL A 485 -14.09 -1.63 -32.67
N GLY A 486 -13.11 -2.50 -32.41
CA GLY A 486 -11.78 -2.55 -32.99
C GLY A 486 -10.77 -1.59 -32.35
N ASP A 487 -11.15 -0.80 -31.34
CA ASP A 487 -10.19 -0.01 -30.57
C ASP A 487 -9.45 -0.88 -29.54
N MET A 488 -8.25 -0.45 -29.16
CA MET A 488 -7.33 -1.11 -28.26
C MET A 488 -7.42 -0.52 -26.85
N MET A 489 -7.32 -1.40 -25.85
CA MET A 489 -7.23 -1.03 -24.45
C MET A 489 -6.25 -1.92 -23.71
N GLY A 490 -5.74 -1.46 -22.56
CA GLY A 490 -4.83 -2.23 -21.73
C GLY A 490 -5.57 -3.01 -20.64
N LEU A 491 -5.17 -4.26 -20.41
CA LEU A 491 -5.70 -5.12 -19.35
C LEU A 491 -4.55 -5.64 -18.48
N ARG A 492 -4.73 -5.55 -17.16
CA ARG A 492 -3.89 -6.23 -16.17
C ARG A 492 -4.76 -7.00 -15.18
N GLY A 493 -4.34 -8.21 -14.83
CA GLY A 493 -5.05 -9.08 -13.91
C GLY A 493 -5.08 -10.52 -14.39
N PRO A 494 -5.86 -11.39 -13.73
CA PRO A 494 -6.78 -11.04 -12.64
C PRO A 494 -6.08 -10.63 -11.35
N PHE A 495 -6.73 -9.77 -10.56
CA PHE A 495 -6.31 -9.36 -9.22
C PHE A 495 -7.37 -9.71 -8.18
N GLY A 496 -6.95 -9.74 -6.92
CA GLY A 496 -7.78 -10.04 -5.77
C GLY A 496 -8.07 -11.53 -5.57
N VAL A 497 -8.71 -11.80 -4.43
CA VAL A 497 -9.15 -13.10 -3.95
C VAL A 497 -10.49 -13.46 -4.61
N PRO A 498 -10.62 -14.67 -5.19
CA PRO A 498 -11.88 -15.12 -5.76
C PRO A 498 -12.91 -15.49 -4.68
N LEU A 499 -14.20 -15.41 -5.03
CA LEU A 499 -15.31 -16.02 -4.32
C LEU A 499 -15.06 -17.54 -4.15
N PRO A 500 -15.30 -18.09 -2.95
CA PRO A 500 -14.94 -19.47 -2.61
C PRO A 500 -15.97 -20.45 -3.14
N TYR A 501 -16.05 -20.59 -4.46
CA TYR A 501 -17.09 -21.34 -5.17
C TYR A 501 -17.26 -22.79 -4.69
N GLU A 502 -16.17 -23.49 -4.33
CA GLU A 502 -16.27 -24.86 -3.81
C GLU A 502 -16.99 -24.91 -2.45
N THR A 503 -16.79 -23.90 -1.59
CA THR A 503 -17.49 -23.76 -0.29
C THR A 503 -18.98 -23.46 -0.46
N LEU A 504 -19.39 -22.91 -1.61
CA LEU A 504 -20.79 -22.59 -1.88
C LEU A 504 -21.61 -23.83 -2.32
N LYS A 505 -20.96 -24.93 -2.71
CA LYS A 505 -21.65 -26.14 -3.20
C LYS A 505 -22.42 -26.84 -2.08
N GLY A 506 -23.51 -27.51 -2.46
CA GLY A 506 -24.40 -28.26 -1.56
C GLY A 506 -25.34 -27.38 -0.71
N ARG A 507 -25.31 -26.06 -0.90
CA ARG A 507 -26.09 -25.07 -0.13
C ARG A 507 -27.08 -24.35 -1.03
N ASP A 508 -28.08 -23.71 -0.42
CA ASP A 508 -28.87 -22.67 -1.11
C ASP A 508 -27.95 -21.44 -1.34
N LEU A 509 -28.12 -20.74 -2.45
CA LEU A 509 -27.33 -19.57 -2.81
C LEU A 509 -28.22 -18.34 -2.99
N LEU A 510 -28.02 -17.32 -2.15
CA LEU A 510 -28.64 -16.01 -2.30
C LEU A 510 -27.64 -15.03 -2.91
N VAL A 511 -28.01 -14.34 -3.98
CA VAL A 511 -27.19 -13.25 -4.54
C VAL A 511 -27.97 -11.95 -4.52
N VAL A 512 -27.39 -10.94 -3.85
CA VAL A 512 -27.97 -9.61 -3.70
C VAL A 512 -27.09 -8.60 -4.44
N GLY A 513 -27.60 -8.09 -5.56
CA GLY A 513 -26.94 -7.04 -6.33
C GLY A 513 -27.84 -5.81 -6.51
N SER A 514 -27.23 -4.65 -6.72
CA SER A 514 -27.94 -3.42 -7.02
C SER A 514 -27.23 -2.63 -8.11
N GLY A 515 -27.93 -2.36 -9.21
CA GLY A 515 -27.34 -1.73 -10.40
C GLY A 515 -26.08 -2.49 -10.85
N VAL A 516 -24.96 -1.76 -11.00
CA VAL A 516 -23.67 -2.35 -11.43
C VAL A 516 -23.11 -3.39 -10.46
N GLY A 517 -23.60 -3.47 -9.22
CA GLY A 517 -23.19 -4.51 -8.25
C GLY A 517 -23.54 -5.95 -8.69
N HIS A 518 -24.37 -6.14 -9.71
CA HIS A 518 -24.54 -7.47 -10.31
C HIS A 518 -23.36 -7.93 -11.17
N ALA A 519 -22.59 -7.01 -11.74
CA ALA A 519 -21.50 -7.36 -12.64
C ALA A 519 -20.39 -8.17 -11.95
N PRO A 520 -19.92 -7.82 -10.73
CA PRO A 520 -18.92 -8.61 -10.01
C PRO A 520 -19.36 -10.04 -9.66
N VAL A 521 -20.66 -10.24 -9.38
CA VAL A 521 -21.20 -11.55 -8.98
C VAL A 521 -21.64 -12.41 -10.15
N ARG A 522 -21.78 -11.83 -11.35
CA ARG A 522 -22.20 -12.52 -12.58
C ARG A 522 -21.36 -13.77 -12.88
N ALA A 523 -20.03 -13.67 -12.77
CA ALA A 523 -19.13 -14.78 -13.09
C ALA A 523 -19.43 -16.03 -12.24
N THR A 524 -19.67 -15.81 -10.95
CA THR A 524 -20.03 -16.87 -9.99
C THR A 524 -21.44 -17.40 -10.27
N LEU A 525 -22.41 -16.51 -10.55
CA LEU A 525 -23.78 -16.89 -10.90
C LEU A 525 -23.84 -17.76 -12.15
N VAL A 526 -23.22 -17.34 -13.26
CA VAL A 526 -23.16 -18.12 -14.50
C VAL A 526 -22.65 -19.52 -14.23
N ARG A 527 -21.53 -19.64 -13.48
CA ARG A 527 -20.95 -20.95 -13.16
C ARG A 527 -21.81 -21.78 -12.23
N ALA A 528 -22.48 -21.17 -11.24
CA ALA A 528 -23.39 -21.86 -10.34
C ALA A 528 -24.61 -22.40 -11.09
N ILE A 529 -25.14 -21.64 -12.05
CA ILE A 529 -26.29 -22.03 -12.86
C ILE A 529 -25.91 -23.09 -13.91
N GLU A 530 -24.75 -22.96 -14.57
CA GLU A 530 -24.20 -24.01 -15.46
C GLU A 530 -24.01 -25.35 -14.72
N ASN A 531 -23.72 -25.30 -13.42
CA ASN A 531 -23.54 -26.48 -12.55
C ASN A 531 -24.67 -26.56 -11.51
N LYS A 532 -25.90 -26.20 -11.90
CA LYS A 532 -27.06 -26.14 -11.00
C LYS A 532 -27.25 -27.39 -10.11
N PRO A 533 -26.95 -28.64 -10.56
CA PRO A 533 -27.02 -29.83 -9.71
C PRO A 533 -26.13 -29.81 -8.46
N ASP A 534 -25.06 -29.01 -8.45
CA ASP A 534 -24.16 -28.86 -7.30
C ASP A 534 -24.73 -27.93 -6.21
N PHE A 535 -25.88 -27.28 -6.46
CA PHE A 535 -26.47 -26.27 -5.59
C PHE A 535 -27.92 -26.59 -5.24
N GLY A 536 -28.37 -26.12 -4.07
CA GLY A 536 -29.77 -26.08 -3.67
C GLY A 536 -30.57 -25.06 -4.50
N ARG A 537 -31.45 -24.28 -3.89
CA ARG A 537 -32.10 -23.16 -4.58
C ARG A 537 -31.10 -22.03 -4.82
N ILE A 538 -31.22 -21.37 -5.97
CA ILE A 538 -30.47 -20.15 -6.28
C ILE A 538 -31.46 -19.00 -6.36
N ALA A 539 -31.44 -18.09 -5.38
CA ALA A 539 -32.26 -16.88 -5.37
C ALA A 539 -31.41 -15.67 -5.79
N ILE A 540 -31.84 -14.98 -6.84
CA ILE A 540 -31.17 -13.80 -7.37
C ILE A 540 -32.07 -12.59 -7.13
N MET A 541 -31.59 -11.63 -6.37
CA MET A 541 -32.32 -10.40 -6.11
C MET A 541 -31.72 -9.25 -6.91
N ALA A 542 -32.50 -8.72 -7.85
CA ALA A 542 -32.12 -7.64 -8.74
C ALA A 542 -32.81 -6.33 -8.40
N SER A 543 -32.03 -5.28 -8.13
CA SER A 543 -32.57 -3.97 -7.77
C SER A 543 -32.02 -2.81 -8.59
N ALA A 544 -32.91 -1.85 -8.90
CA ALA A 544 -32.60 -0.58 -9.55
C ALA A 544 -33.69 0.46 -9.28
N SER A 545 -33.47 1.72 -9.64
CA SER A 545 -34.51 2.75 -9.50
C SER A 545 -35.66 2.57 -10.51
N THR A 546 -35.36 2.05 -11.69
CA THR A 546 -36.32 1.77 -12.78
C THR A 546 -35.93 0.46 -13.46
N TYR A 547 -36.88 -0.15 -14.18
CA TYR A 547 -36.62 -1.34 -14.99
C TYR A 547 -35.45 -1.15 -15.97
N ASP A 548 -35.38 0.01 -16.64
CA ASP A 548 -34.28 0.34 -17.56
C ASP A 548 -32.91 0.42 -16.90
N GLY A 549 -32.86 0.65 -15.59
CA GLY A 549 -31.63 0.69 -14.80
C GLY A 549 -31.16 -0.69 -14.32
N LEU A 550 -31.93 -1.76 -14.54
CA LEU A 550 -31.50 -3.13 -14.24
C LEU A 550 -30.41 -3.55 -15.24
N LEU A 551 -29.36 -4.18 -14.71
CA LEU A 551 -28.37 -4.86 -15.52
C LEU A 551 -28.74 -6.33 -15.70
N LEU A 552 -28.17 -6.97 -16.71
CA LEU A 552 -28.29 -8.41 -16.96
C LEU A 552 -29.74 -8.85 -17.23
N LYS A 553 -30.60 -7.96 -17.74
CA LYS A 553 -32.04 -8.24 -17.91
C LYS A 553 -32.29 -9.52 -18.70
N ASP A 554 -31.54 -9.73 -19.78
CA ASP A 554 -31.67 -10.95 -20.60
C ASP A 554 -31.18 -12.18 -19.84
N ASP A 555 -30.03 -12.09 -19.16
CA ASP A 555 -29.50 -13.21 -18.36
C ASP A 555 -30.48 -13.57 -17.23
N LEU A 556 -31.04 -12.57 -16.52
CA LEU A 556 -32.02 -12.76 -15.44
C LEU A 556 -33.29 -13.46 -15.95
N ARG A 557 -33.79 -13.09 -17.13
CA ARG A 557 -34.95 -13.74 -17.76
C ARG A 557 -34.65 -15.20 -18.15
N GLU A 558 -33.47 -15.48 -18.68
CA GLU A 558 -33.08 -16.85 -19.04
C GLU A 558 -32.81 -17.71 -17.79
N TRP A 559 -32.15 -17.16 -16.78
CA TRP A 559 -31.88 -17.87 -15.53
C TRP A 559 -33.15 -18.23 -14.78
N ALA A 560 -34.18 -17.38 -14.80
CA ALA A 560 -35.48 -17.68 -14.20
C ALA A 560 -36.20 -18.91 -14.81
N LYS A 561 -35.79 -19.37 -16.00
CA LYS A 561 -36.33 -20.58 -16.63
C LYS A 561 -35.66 -21.87 -16.15
N VAL A 562 -34.51 -21.76 -15.47
CA VAL A 562 -33.75 -22.92 -15.00
C VAL A 562 -34.39 -23.47 -13.72
N PRO A 563 -34.74 -24.77 -13.65
CA PRO A 563 -35.34 -25.35 -12.46
C PRO A 563 -34.49 -25.14 -11.20
N GLY A 564 -35.12 -24.62 -10.14
CA GLY A 564 -34.47 -24.30 -8.87
C GLY A 564 -33.70 -22.98 -8.85
N VAL A 565 -33.87 -22.12 -9.86
CA VAL A 565 -33.39 -20.73 -9.87
C VAL A 565 -34.59 -19.78 -9.83
N GLU A 566 -34.54 -18.81 -8.91
CA GLU A 566 -35.58 -17.81 -8.72
C GLU A 566 -34.99 -16.41 -8.88
N VAL A 567 -35.72 -15.53 -9.58
CA VAL A 567 -35.31 -14.15 -9.78
C VAL A 567 -36.36 -13.21 -9.21
N HIS A 568 -35.93 -12.35 -8.30
CA HIS A 568 -36.76 -11.43 -7.54
C HIS A 568 -36.37 -9.99 -7.88
N TYR A 569 -37.34 -9.18 -8.27
CA TYR A 569 -37.10 -7.80 -8.68
C TYR A 569 -37.56 -6.81 -7.60
N SER A 570 -36.74 -5.80 -7.32
CA SER A 570 -37.08 -4.68 -6.44
C SER A 570 -36.77 -3.36 -7.11
N LEU A 571 -37.79 -2.53 -7.32
CA LEU A 571 -37.69 -1.26 -8.03
C LEU A 571 -38.20 -0.09 -7.19
N SER A 572 -37.60 1.10 -7.37
CA SER A 572 -38.13 2.32 -6.74
C SER A 572 -39.36 2.88 -7.45
N LYS A 573 -39.55 2.53 -8.73
CA LYS A 573 -40.68 2.97 -9.56
C LYS A 573 -41.41 1.77 -10.15
N PRO A 574 -42.74 1.83 -10.26
CA PRO A 574 -43.54 0.74 -10.84
C PRO A 574 -43.19 0.49 -12.31
N THR A 575 -43.40 -0.74 -12.75
CA THR A 575 -43.25 -1.20 -14.14
C THR A 575 -44.26 -2.31 -14.43
N ASP A 576 -44.60 -2.47 -15.70
CA ASP A 576 -45.41 -3.55 -16.27
C ASP A 576 -44.54 -4.68 -16.88
N GLN A 577 -43.22 -4.49 -16.94
CA GLN A 577 -42.28 -5.40 -17.62
C GLN A 577 -41.98 -6.67 -16.83
N VAL A 578 -42.04 -6.60 -15.50
CA VAL A 578 -41.79 -7.69 -14.56
C VAL A 578 -42.64 -7.47 -13.31
N ASP A 579 -42.96 -8.56 -12.61
CA ASP A 579 -43.50 -8.47 -11.26
C ASP A 579 -42.38 -8.03 -10.31
N ALA A 580 -42.47 -6.80 -9.82
CA ALA A 580 -41.44 -6.17 -9.01
C ALA A 580 -42.02 -5.60 -7.73
N HIS A 581 -41.35 -5.89 -6.61
CA HIS A 581 -41.63 -5.24 -5.34
C HIS A 581 -41.24 -3.76 -5.40
N ILE A 582 -42.17 -2.89 -5.04
CA ILE A 582 -41.93 -1.45 -4.99
C ILE A 582 -41.49 -1.07 -3.59
N GLY A 583 -40.18 -0.96 -3.40
CA GLY A 583 -39.60 -0.76 -2.08
C GLY A 583 -38.14 -1.15 -2.00
N TYR A 584 -37.70 -1.50 -0.80
CA TYR A 584 -36.33 -1.93 -0.58
C TYR A 584 -36.20 -3.43 -0.82
N ILE A 585 -35.04 -3.84 -1.35
CA ILE A 585 -34.76 -5.25 -1.65
C ILE A 585 -34.83 -6.13 -0.39
N ASN A 586 -34.51 -5.58 0.79
CA ASN A 586 -34.51 -6.29 2.07
C ASN A 586 -35.92 -6.77 2.47
N ASP A 587 -36.98 -6.08 2.03
CA ASP A 587 -38.36 -6.40 2.36
C ASP A 587 -38.76 -7.80 1.85
N LEU A 588 -38.08 -8.27 0.80
CA LEU A 588 -38.33 -9.57 0.18
C LEU A 588 -37.66 -10.73 0.93
N LEU A 589 -36.62 -10.47 1.74
CA LEU A 589 -35.80 -11.52 2.34
C LEU A 589 -36.62 -12.55 3.13
N PRO A 590 -37.51 -12.17 4.07
CA PRO A 590 -38.25 -13.15 4.87
C PRO A 590 -39.17 -14.06 4.02
N GLY A 591 -39.65 -13.56 2.88
CA GLY A 591 -40.57 -14.26 1.99
C GLY A 591 -39.92 -15.27 1.05
N LEU A 592 -38.58 -15.30 0.94
CA LEU A 592 -37.87 -16.22 0.04
C LEU A 592 -37.96 -17.69 0.47
N GLY A 593 -38.27 -17.94 1.75
CA GLY A 593 -38.41 -19.30 2.29
C GLY A 593 -37.14 -20.15 2.17
N LEU A 594 -35.96 -19.54 2.14
CA LEU A 594 -34.65 -20.22 2.12
C LEU A 594 -34.35 -20.90 3.46
N ASP A 595 -33.58 -21.99 3.45
CA ASP A 595 -33.01 -22.54 4.69
C ASP A 595 -31.80 -21.67 5.09
N TRP A 596 -32.04 -20.61 5.87
CA TRP A 596 -31.02 -19.64 6.25
C TRP A 596 -29.79 -20.26 6.92
N LYS A 597 -29.93 -21.41 7.60
CA LYS A 597 -28.79 -22.11 8.21
C LYS A 597 -27.94 -22.87 7.20
N ASN A 598 -28.53 -23.24 6.06
CA ASN A 598 -27.87 -23.92 4.94
C ASN A 598 -27.86 -23.06 3.65
N THR A 599 -27.86 -21.74 3.81
CA THR A 599 -27.74 -20.78 2.71
C THR A 599 -26.39 -20.07 2.77
N SER A 600 -25.79 -19.77 1.63
CA SER A 600 -24.70 -18.80 1.50
C SER A 600 -25.21 -17.57 0.76
N ALA A 601 -24.84 -16.38 1.24
CA ALA A 601 -25.23 -15.12 0.61
C ALA A 601 -24.03 -14.44 -0.03
N ILE A 602 -24.19 -13.84 -1.21
CA ILE A 602 -23.19 -12.97 -1.85
C ILE A 602 -23.81 -11.60 -2.02
N ILE A 603 -23.23 -10.58 -1.39
CA ILE A 603 -23.70 -9.20 -1.42
C ILE A 603 -22.65 -8.31 -2.08
N CYS A 604 -23.03 -7.64 -3.16
CA CYS A 604 -22.19 -6.61 -3.78
C CYS A 604 -22.96 -5.29 -3.84
N ALA A 605 -22.59 -4.37 -2.94
CA ALA A 605 -23.22 -3.07 -2.80
C ALA A 605 -22.30 -2.10 -2.03
N SER A 606 -22.77 -0.87 -1.79
CA SER A 606 -22.09 0.05 -0.89
C SER A 606 -21.98 -0.53 0.53
N ALA A 607 -20.92 -0.18 1.27
CA ALA A 607 -20.68 -0.67 2.63
C ALA A 607 -21.89 -0.52 3.57
N ARG A 608 -22.60 0.61 3.50
CA ARG A 608 -23.85 0.84 4.25
C ARG A 608 -24.94 -0.19 3.91
N ARG A 609 -25.09 -0.54 2.63
CA ARG A 609 -26.08 -1.52 2.17
C ARG A 609 -25.67 -2.94 2.55
N ILE A 610 -24.38 -3.28 2.42
CA ILE A 610 -23.84 -4.56 2.89
C ILE A 610 -24.19 -4.77 4.37
N LYS A 611 -23.88 -3.79 5.24
CA LYS A 611 -24.19 -3.87 6.69
C LYS A 611 -25.68 -4.03 6.98
N ALA A 612 -26.54 -3.32 6.24
CA ALA A 612 -27.98 -3.42 6.42
C ALA A 612 -28.52 -4.80 6.03
N VAL A 613 -28.18 -5.31 4.84
CA VAL A 613 -28.59 -6.63 4.36
C VAL A 613 -28.03 -7.73 5.26
N ALA A 614 -26.75 -7.67 5.62
CA ALA A 614 -26.11 -8.67 6.46
C ALA A 614 -26.77 -8.77 7.85
N ARG A 615 -27.13 -7.63 8.46
CA ARG A 615 -27.89 -7.62 9.72
C ARG A 615 -29.24 -8.32 9.59
N ASP A 616 -29.99 -8.05 8.52
CA ASP A 616 -31.32 -8.63 8.33
C ASP A 616 -31.21 -10.15 8.05
N LEU A 617 -30.19 -10.59 7.30
CA LEU A 617 -29.88 -12.01 7.11
C LEU A 617 -29.49 -12.72 8.41
N MET A 618 -28.73 -12.05 9.29
CA MET A 618 -28.38 -12.59 10.61
C MET A 618 -29.62 -12.72 11.51
N GLN A 619 -30.58 -11.80 11.42
CA GLN A 619 -31.87 -11.91 12.13
C GLN A 619 -32.70 -13.10 11.63
N LEU A 620 -32.56 -13.45 10.35
CA LEU A 620 -33.17 -14.65 9.75
C LEU A 620 -32.41 -15.95 10.09
N GLY A 621 -31.26 -15.86 10.77
CA GLY A 621 -30.52 -17.00 11.31
C GLY A 621 -29.26 -17.39 10.53
N MET A 622 -28.82 -16.58 9.56
CA MET A 622 -27.53 -16.78 8.88
C MET A 622 -26.35 -16.47 9.81
N LYS A 623 -25.25 -17.22 9.66
CA LYS A 623 -23.98 -16.88 10.31
C LYS A 623 -23.24 -15.82 9.50
N PRO A 624 -22.47 -14.91 10.14
CA PRO A 624 -21.68 -13.91 9.42
C PRO A 624 -20.61 -14.52 8.51
N SER A 625 -20.13 -15.73 8.82
CA SER A 625 -19.19 -16.49 8.00
C SER A 625 -19.80 -17.07 6.71
N ASP A 626 -21.14 -17.15 6.63
CA ASP A 626 -21.87 -17.62 5.43
C ASP A 626 -22.30 -16.46 4.51
N ILE A 627 -22.00 -15.21 4.89
CA ILE A 627 -22.35 -14.00 4.14
C ILE A 627 -21.07 -13.44 3.52
N TYR A 628 -20.92 -13.59 2.21
CA TYR A 628 -19.82 -13.05 1.43
C TYR A 628 -20.15 -11.66 0.89
N THR A 629 -19.14 -10.80 0.88
CA THR A 629 -19.24 -9.40 0.48
C THR A 629 -18.13 -9.08 -0.52
N ALA A 630 -18.41 -8.22 -1.49
CA ALA A 630 -17.39 -7.69 -2.40
C ALA A 630 -17.23 -6.18 -2.16
N LEU A 631 -16.10 -5.79 -1.59
CA LEU A 631 -15.80 -4.41 -1.21
C LEU A 631 -15.16 -3.65 -2.38
N GLU A 632 -15.68 -2.45 -2.65
CA GLU A 632 -15.11 -1.54 -3.64
C GLU A 632 -14.30 -0.43 -2.96
N THR A 633 -13.03 -0.28 -3.36
CA THR A 633 -12.15 0.79 -2.91
C THR A 633 -11.38 1.39 -4.08
N ASN A 634 -10.85 2.60 -3.90
CA ASN A 634 -10.01 3.22 -4.91
C ASN A 634 -8.69 2.43 -5.08
N MET A 635 -8.44 1.92 -6.29
CA MET A 635 -7.27 1.08 -6.60
C MET A 635 -6.50 1.69 -7.77
N HIS A 636 -5.22 2.03 -7.56
CA HIS A 636 -4.35 2.60 -8.60
C HIS A 636 -3.31 1.59 -9.13
N CYS A 637 -2.81 0.67 -8.30
CA CYS A 637 -1.75 -0.27 -8.71
C CYS A 637 -2.18 -1.73 -8.88
N GLY A 638 -3.29 -2.18 -8.27
CA GLY A 638 -3.72 -3.59 -8.28
C GLY A 638 -2.84 -4.60 -7.52
N ILE A 639 -1.63 -4.21 -7.08
CA ILE A 639 -0.60 -5.12 -6.52
C ILE A 639 -0.14 -4.76 -5.09
N GLY A 640 -0.96 -3.99 -4.37
CA GLY A 640 -0.70 -3.67 -2.97
C GLY A 640 0.43 -2.67 -2.68
N LYS A 641 0.88 -1.87 -3.65
CA LYS A 641 1.99 -0.90 -3.47
C LYS A 641 1.58 0.55 -3.26
N CYS A 642 0.46 0.97 -3.85
CA CYS A 642 0.04 2.38 -3.85
C CYS A 642 -0.58 2.85 -2.52
N GLY A 643 -1.18 1.94 -1.75
CA GLY A 643 -1.88 2.23 -0.49
C GLY A 643 -3.29 2.84 -0.61
N HIS A 644 -3.77 3.19 -1.81
CA HIS A 644 -5.10 3.79 -2.01
C HIS A 644 -6.25 2.88 -1.54
N CYS A 645 -6.11 1.58 -1.77
CA CYS A 645 -7.11 0.56 -1.41
C CYS A 645 -6.90 -0.02 -0.01
N LYS A 646 -6.11 0.64 0.84
CA LYS A 646 -5.79 0.14 2.17
C LYS A 646 -6.94 0.38 3.14
N VAL A 647 -7.30 -0.62 3.94
CA VAL A 647 -8.32 -0.55 4.98
C VAL A 647 -7.77 -1.27 6.21
N GLY A 648 -7.36 -0.51 7.22
CA GLY A 648 -6.59 -1.06 8.33
C GLY A 648 -5.26 -1.64 7.84
N SER A 649 -4.97 -2.88 8.23
CA SER A 649 -3.83 -3.67 7.74
C SER A 649 -4.09 -4.37 6.40
N HIS A 650 -5.33 -4.34 5.88
CA HIS A 650 -5.72 -5.04 4.65
C HIS A 650 -5.61 -4.16 3.40
N TYR A 651 -5.26 -4.79 2.27
CA TYR A 651 -5.08 -4.18 0.97
C TYR A 651 -6.09 -4.82 0.03
N MET A 652 -7.18 -4.12 -0.30
CA MET A 652 -8.32 -4.73 -0.99
C MET A 652 -7.99 -5.33 -2.37
N CYS A 653 -6.91 -4.90 -3.03
CA CYS A 653 -6.45 -5.51 -4.28
C CYS A 653 -5.68 -6.83 -4.10
N VAL A 654 -5.18 -7.11 -2.89
CA VAL A 654 -4.36 -8.29 -2.56
C VAL A 654 -5.16 -9.27 -1.71
N ASP A 655 -5.78 -8.76 -0.64
CA ASP A 655 -6.49 -9.56 0.38
C ASP A 655 -8.01 -9.63 0.11
N GLY A 656 -8.51 -8.70 -0.71
CA GLY A 656 -9.91 -8.61 -1.11
C GLY A 656 -10.07 -8.84 -2.62
N PRO A 657 -11.17 -8.40 -3.25
CA PRO A 657 -12.25 -7.62 -2.66
C PRO A 657 -13.27 -8.46 -1.88
N VAL A 658 -13.14 -9.79 -1.93
CA VAL A 658 -14.10 -10.72 -1.33
C VAL A 658 -13.75 -10.97 0.14
N PHE A 659 -14.72 -10.74 1.03
CA PHE A 659 -14.63 -11.05 2.45
C PHE A 659 -15.93 -11.66 2.94
N THR A 660 -15.88 -12.58 3.89
CA THR A 660 -17.04 -12.88 4.73
C THR A 660 -17.42 -11.64 5.55
N TYR A 661 -18.67 -11.55 5.99
CA TYR A 661 -19.11 -10.46 6.86
C TYR A 661 -18.41 -10.54 8.23
N GLU A 662 -18.04 -11.75 8.67
CA GLU A 662 -17.21 -11.96 9.86
C GLU A 662 -15.83 -11.30 9.73
N GLU A 663 -15.14 -11.49 8.60
CA GLU A 663 -13.87 -10.81 8.32
C GLU A 663 -14.06 -9.30 8.15
N MET A 664 -15.12 -8.87 7.46
CA MET A 664 -15.42 -7.44 7.28
C MET A 664 -15.59 -6.72 8.61
N LEU A 665 -16.17 -7.36 9.63
CA LEU A 665 -16.33 -6.80 10.98
C LEU A 665 -15.00 -6.59 11.72
N GLN A 666 -13.90 -7.19 11.26
CA GLN A 666 -12.55 -6.98 11.80
C GLN A 666 -11.86 -5.78 11.17
N LEU A 667 -12.38 -5.25 10.06
CA LEU A 667 -11.87 -4.02 9.45
C LEU A 667 -12.16 -2.81 10.35
N PRO A 668 -11.39 -1.71 10.22
CA PRO A 668 -11.65 -0.50 10.99
C PRO A 668 -13.11 -0.02 10.81
N PRO A 669 -13.76 0.51 11.87
CA PRO A 669 -15.18 0.89 11.86
C PRO A 669 -15.65 1.84 10.74
N GLU A 670 -14.72 2.51 10.06
CA GLU A 670 -14.97 3.34 8.88
C GLU A 670 -15.49 2.54 7.67
N PHE A 671 -15.24 1.23 7.61
CA PHE A 671 -15.61 0.35 6.49
C PHE A 671 -16.71 -0.63 6.86
#